data_AF-A0A1Y2RHY3-F1
#
_entry.id   AF-A0A1Y2RHY3-F1
#
_cell.length_a   1.000
_cell.length_b   1.000
_cell.length_c   1.000
_cell.angle_alpha   90.00
_cell.angle_beta   90.00
_cell.angle_gamma   90.00
#
_symmetry.space_group_name_H-M   'P 1'
#
loop_
_entity.id
_entity.type
_entity.pdbx_description
1 polymer ?
#
loop_
_entity_poly.entity_id
_entity_poly.type
_entity_poly.pdbx_seq_one_letter_code
_entity_poly.pdbx_strand_id
1 'polypeptide(L)'
;MKTIQSLSNLFLSTLTKKSGFFIFYIVISICSVAQTPIQGIVNTYHKVNSIDISKACIIVEDPTGLNLNNLVMIVQMKGATITTDNDPTYGTVSNLNNAGNYEIGTICFIKDDSVFLFHQLQNSYSPVDGKVQLVQFADDISFNVVNTVTALPWDSATGLGGVIAIHADLSITLNAGIDASTSGYMGGPLFESGDFCNNSPGANGYVYNGTPAPFATQNGARKGEGVAFVSSIQSGGRGAPANGGGGGNNHNNSGGGGGNLVSGGLGGGNSSSTGCFLTFQGIGGRALLSSGGQKIFMGGGGGAGHNNNNAIVTTGGANGGGIIFIWANSIIGNSQSIRANGGNGGNSLADGAGGGGAGGTVIMHITDYTSSPIVEAKGGGGGNSNDGGNIRQCFGGGGGGSGGAIYFTGPIPAITTSTDGGLAGAETGRDPDCNPPQAAQPGSNGNIFSSYIFTRSTNPAAYCRFLLPVKLIDFNASLINKKVEIDWIVENPELAKYYSIEKINSNNERTVLVTIVANDVQRIYSTIDNNPSPGNNLYRLKIIEKDNSITYSEYRSISLPYPANEYSVYPNPATNKITINGNFVIPTTFKLSDISGKLILQQQLSGNTIPIALPVLSPGIYLIRIGEKTQKLIIH
;
A
#
# COMPACT_ATOMS: atom_id res chain seq x y z
N MET A 1 -47.12 48.46 39.49
CA MET A 1 -47.58 47.31 38.69
C MET A 1 -46.71 46.13 39.10
N LYS A 2 -47.18 45.33 40.07
CA LYS A 2 -47.73 43.97 39.86
C LYS A 2 -46.69 43.06 39.19
N THR A 3 -46.16 42.00 39.79
CA THR A 3 -46.41 41.25 41.06
C THR A 3 -45.28 40.19 41.04
N ILE A 4 -44.45 40.00 42.09
CA ILE A 4 -44.68 39.05 43.22
C ILE A 4 -44.67 37.61 42.68
N GLN A 5 -43.90 36.62 43.14
CA GLN A 5 -43.23 36.25 44.41
C GLN A 5 -42.69 34.81 44.11
N SER A 6 -41.85 34.08 44.86
CA SER A 6 -41.35 34.10 46.23
C SER A 6 -40.51 32.80 46.34
N LEU A 7 -39.24 32.87 46.74
CA LEU A 7 -38.72 32.39 48.03
C LEU A 7 -38.81 30.86 48.23
N SER A 8 -37.75 30.18 48.65
CA SER A 8 -37.17 30.45 49.96
C SER A 8 -35.90 29.64 50.21
N ASN A 9 -34.92 30.33 50.83
CA ASN A 9 -34.11 29.92 51.99
C ASN A 9 -33.12 28.74 51.81
N LEU A 10 -31.85 28.81 52.26
CA LEU A 10 -31.36 29.37 53.53
C LEU A 10 -29.84 29.64 53.46
N PHE A 11 -29.39 30.40 54.46
CA PHE A 11 -28.12 31.10 54.70
C PHE A 11 -26.79 30.31 54.71
N LEU A 12 -25.74 31.12 54.47
CA LEU A 12 -24.31 31.00 54.77
C LEU A 12 -23.94 30.22 56.05
N SER A 13 -22.82 29.46 56.02
CA SER A 13 -21.54 29.88 56.64
C SER A 13 -20.46 28.76 56.71
N THR A 14 -19.21 29.20 56.48
CA THR A 14 -17.92 28.72 57.04
C THR A 14 -17.32 27.34 56.69
N LEU A 15 -16.29 27.40 55.83
CA LEU A 15 -14.92 26.86 55.92
C LEU A 15 -14.59 25.56 56.74
N THR A 16 -13.73 24.76 56.09
CA THR A 16 -12.76 23.74 56.58
C THR A 16 -13.21 22.29 56.82
N LYS A 17 -12.92 21.40 55.84
CA LYS A 17 -11.80 20.43 55.92
C LYS A 17 -11.64 19.61 54.62
N LYS A 18 -10.37 19.44 54.28
CA LYS A 18 -9.76 18.71 53.17
C LYS A 18 -10.34 17.31 52.93
N SER A 19 -10.72 17.04 51.67
CA SER A 19 -10.70 15.71 51.08
C SER A 19 -9.98 15.81 49.72
N GLY A 20 -8.71 15.43 49.69
CA GLY A 20 -7.93 15.36 48.46
C GLY A 20 -8.40 14.19 47.62
N PHE A 21 -9.11 14.48 46.54
CA PHE A 21 -9.32 13.53 45.45
C PHE A 21 -7.99 13.43 44.68
N PHE A 22 -7.20 12.41 44.97
CA PHE A 22 -6.08 12.01 44.12
C PHE A 22 -6.66 11.39 42.85
N ILE A 23 -6.81 12.19 41.81
CA ILE A 23 -7.02 11.70 40.45
C ILE A 23 -5.70 11.06 40.03
N PHE A 24 -5.66 9.73 40.08
CA PHE A 24 -4.56 8.94 39.55
C PHE A 24 -4.60 9.09 38.03
N TYR A 25 -3.75 9.96 37.48
CA TYR A 25 -3.45 9.96 36.06
C TYR A 25 -2.76 8.64 35.74
N ILE A 26 -3.51 7.68 35.22
CA ILE A 26 -2.97 6.50 34.56
C ILE A 26 -2.31 7.03 33.28
N VAL A 27 -1.00 7.25 33.34
CA VAL A 27 -0.16 7.43 32.16
C VAL A 27 -0.04 6.05 31.53
N ILE A 28 -0.96 5.74 30.61
CA ILE A 28 -0.74 4.67 29.65
C ILE A 28 0.42 5.15 28.79
N SER A 29 1.62 4.60 29.00
CA SER A 29 2.69 4.69 28.01
C SER A 29 2.25 3.89 26.79
N ILE A 30 1.40 4.49 25.96
CA ILE A 30 1.22 4.06 24.59
C ILE A 30 2.56 4.38 23.95
N CYS A 31 3.34 3.34 23.62
CA CYS A 31 4.50 3.52 22.77
C CYS A 31 3.95 4.00 21.42
N SER A 32 3.93 5.32 21.20
CA SER A 32 3.57 5.88 19.90
C SER A 32 4.72 5.54 18.97
N VAL A 33 4.58 4.48 18.17
CA VAL A 33 5.49 4.25 17.05
C VAL A 33 5.36 5.47 16.15
N ALA A 34 6.42 6.27 16.04
CA ALA A 34 6.43 7.43 15.18
C ALA A 34 6.23 6.96 13.73
N GLN A 35 5.23 7.52 13.04
CA GLN A 35 4.96 7.18 11.64
C GLN A 35 6.03 7.82 10.75
N THR A 36 6.59 7.06 9.82
CA THR A 36 7.59 7.57 8.88
C THR A 36 6.92 8.48 7.85
N PRO A 37 7.33 9.76 7.73
CA PRO A 37 6.74 10.66 6.74
C PRO A 37 7.23 10.31 5.33
N ILE A 38 6.31 10.19 4.36
CA ILE A 38 6.64 9.96 2.95
C ILE A 38 5.97 10.99 2.02
N GLN A 39 6.64 11.28 0.91
CA GLN A 39 6.23 12.23 -0.14
C GLN A 39 7.07 12.03 -1.41
N GLY A 40 6.62 12.57 -2.54
CA GLY A 40 7.39 12.53 -3.80
C GLY A 40 7.58 11.11 -4.33
N ILE A 41 8.69 10.86 -5.01
CA ILE A 41 9.05 9.51 -5.49
C ILE A 41 9.65 8.73 -4.32
N VAL A 42 9.00 7.63 -3.94
CA VAL A 42 9.37 6.80 -2.78
C VAL A 42 10.04 5.47 -3.17
N ASN A 43 10.00 5.13 -4.45
CA ASN A 43 10.57 3.88 -4.99
C ASN A 43 11.89 4.13 -5.72
N THR A 44 12.75 3.12 -5.76
CA THR A 44 13.90 3.05 -6.68
C THR A 44 13.58 2.07 -7.82
N TYR A 45 14.08 2.36 -9.02
CA TYR A 45 13.77 1.62 -10.25
C TYR A 45 15.06 1.16 -10.90
N HIS A 46 15.13 -0.13 -11.22
CA HIS A 46 16.36 -0.75 -11.72
C HIS A 46 16.06 -1.58 -12.96
N LYS A 47 16.73 -1.26 -14.06
CA LYS A 47 16.56 -2.01 -15.31
C LYS A 47 17.18 -3.39 -15.15
N VAL A 48 16.44 -4.43 -15.50
CA VAL A 48 16.92 -5.81 -15.42
C VAL A 48 17.57 -6.21 -16.73
N ASN A 49 18.85 -6.57 -16.68
CA ASN A 49 19.63 -7.00 -17.84
C ASN A 49 19.48 -8.50 -18.10
N SER A 50 19.45 -9.31 -17.04
CA SER A 50 19.23 -10.76 -17.15
C SER A 50 18.73 -11.36 -15.83
N ILE A 51 18.24 -12.59 -15.87
CA ILE A 51 17.75 -13.34 -14.71
C ILE A 51 18.34 -14.75 -14.76
N ASP A 52 19.04 -15.15 -13.70
CA ASP A 52 19.44 -16.53 -13.46
C ASP A 52 18.44 -17.16 -12.49
N ILE A 53 17.41 -17.79 -13.08
CA ILE A 53 16.31 -18.39 -12.33
C ILE A 53 16.81 -19.48 -11.38
N SER A 54 17.86 -20.23 -11.75
CA SER A 54 18.41 -21.31 -10.92
C SER A 54 18.95 -20.83 -9.58
N LYS A 55 19.33 -19.55 -9.50
CA LYS A 55 19.85 -18.90 -8.31
C LYS A 55 18.88 -17.91 -7.68
N ALA A 56 17.68 -17.73 -8.24
CA ALA A 56 16.79 -16.60 -7.92
C ALA A 56 17.54 -15.26 -7.97
N CYS A 57 18.39 -15.09 -8.99
CA CYS A 57 19.27 -13.94 -9.13
C CYS A 57 18.80 -13.05 -10.28
N ILE A 58 18.65 -11.76 -10.00
CA ILE A 58 18.28 -10.71 -10.94
C ILE A 58 19.53 -9.85 -11.13
N ILE A 59 20.02 -9.73 -12.36
CA ILE A 59 21.15 -8.86 -12.70
C ILE A 59 20.59 -7.53 -13.20
N VAL A 60 20.89 -6.45 -12.49
CA VAL A 60 20.41 -5.10 -12.80
C VAL A 60 21.50 -4.24 -13.44
N GLU A 61 21.14 -3.13 -14.09
CA GLU A 61 22.13 -2.19 -14.65
C GLU A 61 22.89 -1.42 -13.57
N ASP A 62 22.19 -0.98 -12.52
CA ASP A 62 22.76 -0.29 -11.36
C ASP A 62 21.99 -0.72 -10.10
N PRO A 63 22.62 -1.32 -9.09
CA PRO A 63 21.97 -1.72 -7.84
C PRO A 63 21.84 -0.58 -6.81
N THR A 64 22.36 0.63 -7.09
CA THR A 64 22.43 1.73 -6.13
C THR A 64 21.05 2.12 -5.59
N GLY A 65 20.87 2.04 -4.27
CA GLY A 65 19.60 2.33 -3.60
C GLY A 65 18.77 1.08 -3.28
N LEU A 66 19.18 -0.11 -3.76
CA LEU A 66 18.62 -1.37 -3.29
C LEU A 66 19.14 -1.71 -1.88
N ASN A 67 18.25 -2.23 -1.03
CA ASN A 67 18.56 -2.59 0.35
C ASN A 67 18.22 -4.05 0.64
N LEU A 68 19.01 -4.67 1.52
CA LEU A 68 18.79 -6.04 1.96
C LEU A 68 17.50 -6.14 2.78
N ASN A 69 16.82 -7.28 2.69
CA ASN A 69 15.58 -7.62 3.39
C ASN A 69 14.37 -6.72 3.04
N ASN A 70 14.49 -5.90 1.99
CA ASN A 70 13.39 -5.12 1.46
C ASN A 70 12.60 -5.89 0.40
N LEU A 71 11.30 -5.59 0.34
CA LEU A 71 10.43 -6.06 -0.73
C LEU A 71 10.78 -5.39 -2.06
N VAL A 72 10.74 -6.18 -3.13
CA VAL A 72 10.88 -5.73 -4.51
C VAL A 72 9.78 -6.31 -5.37
N MET A 73 9.33 -5.53 -6.37
CA MET A 73 8.48 -5.99 -7.46
C MET A 73 9.34 -6.09 -8.71
N ILE A 74 9.45 -7.29 -9.28
CA ILE A 74 9.90 -7.43 -10.67
C ILE A 74 8.68 -7.36 -11.57
N VAL A 75 8.72 -6.52 -12.61
CA VAL A 75 7.59 -6.32 -13.53
C VAL A 75 8.07 -6.15 -14.97
N GLN A 76 7.41 -6.83 -15.89
CA GLN A 76 7.64 -6.68 -17.33
C GLN A 76 6.64 -5.73 -17.95
N MET A 77 7.13 -4.61 -18.47
CA MET A 77 6.26 -3.56 -18.97
C MET A 77 5.78 -3.89 -20.40
N LYS A 78 6.70 -4.17 -21.32
CA LYS A 78 6.42 -4.38 -22.74
C LYS A 78 6.72 -5.81 -23.20
N GLY A 79 6.54 -6.09 -24.48
CA GLY A 79 6.92 -7.36 -25.11
C GLY A 79 5.86 -7.98 -26.00
N ALA A 80 4.65 -7.44 -26.02
CA ALA A 80 3.55 -8.03 -26.77
C ALA A 80 3.84 -8.07 -28.29
N THR A 81 3.55 -9.20 -28.93
CA THR A 81 3.49 -9.32 -30.38
C THR A 81 2.13 -8.87 -30.88
N ILE A 82 2.14 -8.04 -31.92
CA ILE A 82 0.94 -7.54 -32.58
C ILE A 82 0.99 -7.83 -34.08
N THR A 83 -0.17 -7.87 -34.73
CA THR A 83 -0.25 -7.82 -36.19
C THR A 83 0.29 -6.48 -36.69
N THR A 84 1.16 -6.51 -37.70
CA THR A 84 1.86 -5.32 -38.23
C THR A 84 1.45 -4.94 -39.66
N ASP A 85 0.56 -5.71 -40.27
CA ASP A 85 0.06 -5.45 -41.62
C ASP A 85 -0.73 -4.14 -41.69
N ASN A 86 -0.65 -3.45 -42.84
CA ASN A 86 -1.29 -2.16 -43.04
C ASN A 86 -2.79 -2.31 -43.36
N ASP A 87 -3.54 -2.86 -42.42
CA ASP A 87 -4.96 -3.19 -42.58
C ASP A 87 -5.72 -3.08 -41.22
N PRO A 88 -7.06 -3.30 -41.18
CA PRO A 88 -7.87 -3.18 -39.96
C PRO A 88 -7.41 -4.03 -38.76
N THR A 89 -6.63 -5.08 -39.00
CA THR A 89 -6.11 -5.98 -37.97
C THR A 89 -4.85 -5.44 -37.29
N TYR A 90 -4.22 -4.38 -37.82
CA TYR A 90 -3.02 -3.76 -37.23
C TYR A 90 -3.16 -3.57 -35.72
N GLY A 91 -2.15 -3.99 -34.98
CA GLY A 91 -2.06 -3.84 -33.54
C GLY A 91 -2.87 -4.85 -32.74
N THR A 92 -3.56 -5.80 -33.37
CA THR A 92 -4.21 -6.92 -32.67
C THR A 92 -3.15 -7.74 -31.95
N VAL A 93 -3.30 -7.95 -30.64
CA VAL A 93 -2.34 -8.69 -29.82
C VAL A 93 -2.52 -10.19 -30.07
N SER A 94 -1.48 -10.84 -30.58
CA SER A 94 -1.45 -12.30 -30.76
C SER A 94 -0.84 -13.02 -29.56
N ASN A 95 0.14 -12.40 -28.91
CA ASN A 95 0.77 -12.90 -27.69
C ASN A 95 1.29 -11.73 -26.85
N LEU A 96 1.19 -11.83 -25.52
CA LEU A 96 1.75 -10.84 -24.59
C LEU A 96 3.24 -11.05 -24.32
N ASN A 97 3.80 -12.24 -24.60
CA ASN A 97 5.21 -12.58 -24.37
C ASN A 97 5.73 -12.10 -23.00
N ASN A 98 5.03 -12.50 -21.94
CA ASN A 98 5.29 -12.10 -20.56
C ASN A 98 5.00 -10.62 -20.21
N ALA A 99 4.61 -9.75 -21.14
CA ALA A 99 4.16 -8.39 -20.80
C ALA A 99 3.03 -8.45 -19.74
N GLY A 100 3.15 -7.58 -18.74
CA GLY A 100 2.30 -7.53 -17.56
C GLY A 100 2.53 -8.63 -16.52
N ASN A 101 3.50 -9.53 -16.72
CA ASN A 101 3.95 -10.39 -15.62
C ASN A 101 4.61 -9.54 -14.55
N TYR A 102 4.30 -9.83 -13.30
CA TYR A 102 4.95 -9.25 -12.15
C TYR A 102 5.05 -10.28 -11.03
N GLU A 103 5.97 -10.07 -10.11
CA GLU A 103 6.13 -10.92 -8.93
C GLU A 103 6.78 -10.12 -7.81
N ILE A 104 6.36 -10.37 -6.57
CA ILE A 104 6.94 -9.77 -5.38
C ILE A 104 7.95 -10.73 -4.77
N GLY A 105 9.15 -10.23 -4.48
CA GLY A 105 10.21 -10.94 -3.80
C GLY A 105 10.81 -10.11 -2.66
N THR A 106 11.69 -10.74 -1.88
CA THR A 106 12.47 -10.06 -0.84
C THR A 106 13.95 -10.24 -1.20
N ILE A 107 14.71 -9.13 -1.21
CA ILE A 107 16.16 -9.18 -1.44
C ILE A 107 16.81 -9.86 -0.25
N CYS A 108 17.59 -10.91 -0.49
CA CYS A 108 18.40 -11.52 0.55
C CYS A 108 19.84 -11.01 0.54
N PHE A 109 20.41 -10.81 -0.64
CA PHE A 109 21.80 -10.40 -0.79
C PHE A 109 22.03 -9.66 -2.11
N ILE A 110 22.99 -8.74 -2.11
CA ILE A 110 23.43 -8.01 -3.29
C ILE A 110 24.95 -8.17 -3.38
N LYS A 111 25.43 -8.58 -4.56
CA LYS A 111 26.85 -8.61 -4.89
C LYS A 111 27.04 -7.99 -6.26
N ASP A 112 27.80 -6.91 -6.30
CA ASP A 112 27.97 -6.13 -7.53
C ASP A 112 26.58 -5.79 -8.09
N ASP A 113 26.30 -6.13 -9.35
CA ASP A 113 25.02 -5.92 -10.04
C ASP A 113 23.98 -7.04 -9.81
N SER A 114 24.33 -8.07 -9.04
CA SER A 114 23.55 -9.28 -8.86
C SER A 114 22.73 -9.22 -7.57
N VAL A 115 21.40 -9.27 -7.72
CA VAL A 115 20.41 -9.19 -6.64
C VAL A 115 19.77 -10.57 -6.43
N PHE A 116 19.98 -11.18 -5.28
CA PHE A 116 19.48 -12.50 -4.94
C PHE A 116 18.21 -12.40 -4.10
N LEU A 117 17.19 -13.18 -4.45
CA LEU A 117 15.92 -13.22 -3.73
C LEU A 117 15.83 -14.43 -2.81
N PHE A 118 15.14 -14.28 -1.68
CA PHE A 118 14.86 -15.38 -0.75
C PHE A 118 14.04 -16.53 -1.37
N HIS A 119 13.24 -16.25 -2.39
CA HIS A 119 12.38 -17.21 -3.04
C HIS A 119 12.62 -17.25 -4.56
N GLN A 120 12.44 -18.43 -5.14
CA GLN A 120 12.54 -18.66 -6.57
C GLN A 120 11.42 -17.95 -7.33
N LEU A 121 11.73 -17.25 -8.41
CA LEU A 121 10.71 -16.63 -9.28
C LEU A 121 9.81 -17.71 -9.89
N GLN A 122 8.50 -17.47 -9.86
CA GLN A 122 7.47 -18.32 -10.48
C GLN A 122 7.19 -17.94 -11.92
N ASN A 123 7.25 -16.64 -12.22
CA ASN A 123 6.95 -16.12 -13.54
C ASN A 123 8.17 -16.12 -14.47
N SER A 124 7.90 -16.22 -15.77
CA SER A 124 8.91 -16.01 -16.82
C SER A 124 8.94 -14.53 -17.24
N TYR A 125 10.13 -14.05 -17.58
CA TYR A 125 10.39 -12.67 -17.96
C TYR A 125 11.34 -12.64 -19.15
N SER A 126 11.24 -11.59 -19.96
CA SER A 126 12.14 -11.28 -21.06
C SER A 126 12.89 -9.97 -20.74
N PRO A 127 14.02 -10.01 -20.03
CA PRO A 127 14.63 -8.82 -19.41
C PRO A 127 14.81 -7.60 -20.34
N VAL A 128 15.54 -7.79 -21.44
CA VAL A 128 15.87 -6.71 -22.38
C VAL A 128 14.70 -6.39 -23.29
N ASP A 129 14.20 -7.39 -24.02
CA ASP A 129 13.13 -7.21 -25.00
C ASP A 129 11.78 -6.85 -24.36
N GLY A 130 11.55 -7.20 -23.10
CA GLY A 130 10.32 -6.92 -22.38
C GLY A 130 10.32 -5.62 -21.57
N LYS A 131 11.45 -4.89 -21.53
CA LYS A 131 11.66 -3.75 -20.60
C LYS A 131 11.28 -4.16 -19.17
N VAL A 132 11.98 -5.14 -18.62
CA VAL A 132 11.77 -5.59 -17.25
C VAL A 132 12.47 -4.64 -16.30
N GLN A 133 11.77 -4.25 -15.24
CA GLN A 133 12.32 -3.45 -14.16
C GLN A 133 12.10 -4.12 -12.82
N LEU A 134 13.05 -3.89 -11.91
CA LEU A 134 12.97 -4.23 -10.50
C LEU A 134 12.69 -2.94 -9.73
N VAL A 135 11.60 -2.91 -8.97
CA VAL A 135 11.14 -1.75 -8.21
C VAL A 135 11.19 -2.09 -6.73
N GLN A 136 12.01 -1.39 -5.94
CA GLN A 136 12.02 -1.59 -4.49
C GLN A 136 10.87 -0.84 -3.83
N PHE A 137 10.16 -1.52 -2.93
CA PHE A 137 9.06 -0.94 -2.16
C PHE A 137 9.59 0.11 -1.18
N ALA A 138 8.79 1.15 -0.96
CA ALA A 138 8.88 1.90 0.29
C ALA A 138 8.33 1.00 1.40
N ASP A 139 9.15 0.70 2.40
CA ASP A 139 8.91 -0.40 3.34
C ASP A 139 9.25 0.04 4.77
N ASP A 140 8.26 0.01 5.67
CA ASP A 140 8.40 0.40 7.09
C ASP A 140 7.26 -0.21 7.94
N ILE A 141 7.23 0.05 9.24
CA ILE A 141 6.16 -0.38 10.14
C ILE A 141 4.86 0.40 9.87
N SER A 142 4.97 1.72 9.77
CA SER A 142 3.84 2.62 9.52
C SER A 142 4.28 3.88 8.77
N PHE A 143 3.44 4.34 7.85
CA PHE A 143 3.68 5.56 7.08
C PHE A 143 2.67 6.67 7.37
N ASN A 144 3.14 7.90 7.25
CA ASN A 144 2.33 9.12 7.17
C ASN A 144 2.59 9.81 5.82
N VAL A 145 1.60 9.82 4.92
CA VAL A 145 1.70 10.54 3.64
C VAL A 145 1.48 12.02 3.87
N VAL A 146 2.57 12.77 4.02
CA VAL A 146 2.54 14.20 4.40
C VAL A 146 2.35 15.14 3.21
N ASN A 147 2.76 14.70 2.01
CA ASN A 147 2.54 15.34 0.72
C ASN A 147 2.34 14.25 -0.34
N THR A 148 1.88 14.62 -1.53
CA THR A 148 1.55 13.64 -2.57
C THR A 148 2.72 12.73 -2.90
N VAL A 149 2.51 11.42 -2.79
CA VAL A 149 3.45 10.40 -3.30
C VAL A 149 3.18 10.23 -4.79
N THR A 150 4.24 10.23 -5.60
CA THR A 150 4.16 10.19 -7.07
C THR A 150 5.04 9.09 -7.62
N ALA A 151 4.66 8.55 -8.78
CA ALA A 151 5.53 7.64 -9.54
C ALA A 151 6.59 8.45 -10.30
N LEU A 152 7.79 7.89 -10.48
CA LEU A 152 8.63 8.31 -11.61
C LEU A 152 7.84 8.07 -12.90
N PRO A 153 7.64 9.06 -13.80
CA PRO A 153 6.95 8.83 -15.06
C PRO A 153 7.65 7.75 -15.90
N TRP A 154 6.88 6.93 -16.60
CA TRP A 154 7.40 5.94 -17.54
C TRP A 154 8.27 6.59 -18.62
N ASP A 155 9.44 6.03 -18.83
CA ASP A 155 10.34 6.36 -19.94
C ASP A 155 10.65 5.10 -20.77
N SER A 156 10.21 5.10 -22.03
CA SER A 156 10.38 3.95 -22.93
C SER A 156 11.82 3.74 -23.40
N ALA A 157 12.66 4.78 -23.34
CA ALA A 157 14.07 4.67 -23.68
C ALA A 157 14.80 3.83 -22.64
N THR A 158 14.72 4.23 -21.37
CA THR A 158 15.33 3.51 -20.25
C THR A 158 14.58 2.24 -19.88
N GLY A 159 13.26 2.21 -20.05
CA GLY A 159 12.39 1.10 -19.62
C GLY A 159 12.02 1.15 -18.14
N LEU A 160 12.03 2.34 -17.53
CA LEU A 160 11.84 2.54 -16.09
C LEU A 160 10.67 3.48 -15.79
N GLY A 161 10.12 3.35 -14.58
CA GLY A 161 9.05 4.22 -14.07
C GLY A 161 7.65 3.62 -14.20
N GLY A 162 6.65 4.43 -13.88
CA GLY A 162 5.23 4.09 -13.95
C GLY A 162 4.71 3.19 -12.84
N VAL A 163 5.44 3.04 -11.72
CA VAL A 163 5.05 2.18 -10.59
C VAL A 163 5.18 2.92 -9.26
N ILE A 164 4.20 2.80 -8.37
CA ILE A 164 4.29 3.11 -6.94
C ILE A 164 4.10 1.80 -6.17
N ALA A 165 5.03 1.44 -5.28
CA ALA A 165 4.94 0.24 -4.46
C ALA A 165 5.23 0.56 -2.98
N ILE A 166 4.27 0.34 -2.10
CA ILE A 166 4.36 0.68 -0.67
C ILE A 166 3.95 -0.53 0.17
N HIS A 167 4.77 -0.87 1.15
CA HIS A 167 4.49 -1.89 2.17
C HIS A 167 4.61 -1.28 3.57
N ALA A 168 3.57 -1.45 4.39
CA ALA A 168 3.62 -1.14 5.81
C ALA A 168 3.13 -2.33 6.64
N ASP A 169 3.86 -2.74 7.67
CA ASP A 169 3.42 -3.85 8.54
C ASP A 169 2.07 -3.55 9.22
N LEU A 170 1.86 -2.30 9.67
CA LEU A 170 0.69 -1.88 10.43
C LEU A 170 -0.23 -0.97 9.63
N SER A 171 0.20 0.26 9.36
CA SER A 171 -0.72 1.29 8.87
C SER A 171 -0.12 2.31 7.93
N ILE A 172 -0.96 2.80 7.02
CA ILE A 172 -0.67 3.97 6.18
C ILE A 172 -1.73 5.03 6.48
N THR A 173 -1.29 6.20 6.97
CA THR A 173 -2.15 7.37 7.17
C THR A 173 -2.03 8.32 5.99
N LEU A 174 -3.13 8.63 5.32
CA LEU A 174 -3.15 9.58 4.22
C LEU A 174 -3.48 10.99 4.71
N ASN A 175 -2.49 11.89 4.75
CA ASN A 175 -2.74 13.33 4.88
C ASN A 175 -2.62 14.07 3.53
N ALA A 176 -2.13 13.38 2.51
CA ALA A 176 -2.17 13.74 1.09
C ALA A 176 -2.40 12.49 0.23
N GLY A 177 -2.55 12.67 -1.09
CA GLY A 177 -2.85 11.60 -2.03
C GLY A 177 -1.65 10.73 -2.42
N ILE A 178 -1.94 9.59 -3.04
CA ILE A 178 -0.97 8.75 -3.77
C ILE A 178 -1.38 8.82 -5.24
N ASP A 179 -0.50 9.31 -6.12
CA ASP A 179 -0.87 9.67 -7.48
C ASP A 179 0.13 9.16 -8.53
N ALA A 180 -0.30 8.13 -9.26
CA ALA A 180 0.34 7.61 -10.47
C ALA A 180 -0.43 8.01 -11.73
N SER A 181 -1.19 9.11 -11.70
CA SER A 181 -1.88 9.59 -12.89
C SER A 181 -0.86 10.09 -13.92
N THR A 182 -1.11 9.83 -15.21
CA THR A 182 -0.26 10.23 -16.34
C THR A 182 1.19 9.68 -16.35
N SER A 183 1.53 8.75 -15.45
CA SER A 183 2.85 8.14 -15.35
C SER A 183 3.01 6.82 -16.13
N GLY A 184 1.96 6.39 -16.83
CA GLY A 184 1.91 5.19 -17.66
C GLY A 184 2.45 5.40 -19.09
N TYR A 185 2.01 4.58 -20.04
CA TYR A 185 2.52 4.67 -21.42
C TYR A 185 2.32 6.05 -22.04
N MET A 186 3.32 6.50 -22.80
CA MET A 186 3.33 7.85 -23.38
C MET A 186 2.26 8.01 -24.46
N GLY A 187 1.60 9.16 -24.46
CA GLY A 187 0.71 9.55 -25.54
C GLY A 187 1.47 9.84 -26.85
N GLY A 188 0.75 9.77 -27.97
CA GLY A 188 1.32 10.07 -29.28
C GLY A 188 1.76 11.53 -29.34
N PRO A 189 3.03 11.83 -29.64
CA PRO A 189 3.50 13.21 -29.67
C PRO A 189 2.81 13.97 -30.81
N LEU A 190 2.53 15.25 -30.57
CA LEU A 190 2.07 16.16 -31.61
C LEU A 190 3.15 16.24 -32.70
N PHE A 191 2.72 16.25 -33.95
CA PHE A 191 3.58 16.51 -35.07
C PHE A 191 2.83 17.36 -36.10
N GLU A 192 3.42 18.50 -36.45
CA GLU A 192 2.88 19.41 -37.48
C GLU A 192 3.14 18.82 -38.87
N SER A 193 2.05 18.51 -39.57
CA SER A 193 2.08 18.08 -40.97
C SER A 193 2.00 19.29 -41.89
N GLY A 194 2.47 19.18 -43.13
CA GLY A 194 2.30 20.26 -44.10
C GLY A 194 0.84 20.43 -44.56
N ASP A 195 0.51 21.60 -45.11
CA ASP A 195 -0.86 21.98 -45.54
C ASP A 195 -1.42 21.20 -46.74
N PHE A 196 -0.63 20.34 -47.38
CA PHE A 196 -1.09 19.65 -48.59
C PHE A 196 -1.96 18.43 -48.28
N CYS A 197 -3.21 18.49 -48.71
CA CYS A 197 -4.25 17.49 -48.44
C CYS A 197 -4.86 16.93 -49.76
N ASN A 198 -5.24 15.65 -49.79
CA ASN A 198 -5.91 15.01 -50.94
C ASN A 198 -7.04 14.06 -50.48
N ASN A 199 -8.15 14.03 -51.25
CA ASN A 199 -9.26 13.12 -51.03
C ASN A 199 -9.24 11.91 -52.00
N SER A 200 -8.35 11.86 -52.98
CA SER A 200 -8.26 10.76 -53.96
C SER A 200 -6.83 10.51 -54.49
N PRO A 201 -6.10 9.50 -53.96
CA PRO A 201 -6.44 8.76 -52.74
C PRO A 201 -6.13 9.62 -51.50
N GLY A 202 -7.02 9.57 -50.51
CA GLY A 202 -6.69 10.05 -49.17
C GLY A 202 -5.93 9.01 -48.36
N ALA A 203 -5.07 9.47 -47.45
CA ALA A 203 -4.30 8.60 -46.59
C ALA A 203 -5.20 7.86 -45.59
N ASN A 204 -5.34 6.54 -45.76
CA ASN A 204 -6.23 5.69 -44.96
C ASN A 204 -5.51 4.54 -44.22
N GLY A 205 -4.21 4.42 -44.41
CA GLY A 205 -3.35 3.39 -43.84
C GLY A 205 -3.39 3.33 -42.32
N TYR A 206 -3.36 2.11 -41.83
CA TYR A 206 -3.29 1.80 -40.41
C TYR A 206 -1.91 2.07 -39.85
N VAL A 207 -0.87 2.13 -40.69
CA VAL A 207 0.50 2.34 -40.27
C VAL A 207 1.30 3.14 -41.30
N TYR A 208 2.15 4.05 -40.83
CA TYR A 208 3.12 4.81 -41.62
C TYR A 208 4.40 5.10 -40.85
N ASN A 209 5.44 5.47 -41.60
CA ASN A 209 6.65 6.02 -41.02
C ASN A 209 6.41 7.45 -40.51
N GLY A 210 6.56 7.63 -39.20
CA GLY A 210 6.48 8.95 -38.57
C GLY A 210 7.83 9.62 -38.31
N THR A 211 9.00 9.02 -38.56
CA THR A 211 10.30 9.69 -38.30
C THR A 211 10.59 10.88 -39.25
N PRO A 212 11.51 11.82 -38.91
CA PRO A 212 11.35 13.23 -39.24
C PRO A 212 11.42 13.56 -40.73
N ALA A 213 10.89 14.75 -41.00
CA ALA A 213 10.48 15.35 -42.25
C ALA A 213 11.25 15.03 -43.56
N PRO A 214 10.56 15.12 -44.71
CA PRO A 214 9.17 15.54 -44.82
C PRO A 214 8.25 14.35 -44.60
N PHE A 215 7.38 14.45 -43.59
CA PHE A 215 6.14 13.71 -43.61
C PHE A 215 5.52 14.03 -44.96
N ALA A 216 5.29 13.03 -45.81
CA ALA A 216 4.40 13.27 -46.92
C ALA A 216 3.11 13.76 -46.26
N THR A 217 2.73 15.00 -46.60
CA THR A 217 1.86 15.93 -45.87
C THR A 217 0.45 15.39 -45.55
N GLN A 218 0.18 14.13 -45.89
CA GLN A 218 -1.09 13.44 -45.78
C GLN A 218 -1.04 12.20 -44.88
N ASN A 219 0.13 11.67 -44.52
CA ASN A 219 0.20 10.30 -44.01
C ASN A 219 -0.67 10.07 -42.77
N GLY A 220 -0.50 10.85 -41.70
CA GLY A 220 -1.28 10.69 -40.47
C GLY A 220 -0.50 11.07 -39.21
N ALA A 221 -1.22 11.16 -38.09
CA ALA A 221 -0.64 11.53 -36.81
C ALA A 221 0.03 10.36 -36.08
N ARG A 222 0.75 10.67 -35.00
CA ARG A 222 1.48 9.69 -34.19
C ARG A 222 0.56 8.87 -33.30
N LYS A 223 0.92 7.60 -33.14
CA LYS A 223 0.25 6.65 -32.24
C LYS A 223 0.72 6.85 -30.80
N GLY A 224 -0.15 6.55 -29.84
CA GLY A 224 0.24 6.38 -28.44
C GLY A 224 0.98 5.07 -28.20
N GLU A 225 1.76 5.02 -27.13
CA GLU A 225 2.46 3.81 -26.70
C GLU A 225 1.52 2.83 -25.99
N GLY A 226 1.90 1.55 -26.03
CA GLY A 226 1.26 0.47 -25.28
C GLY A 226 2.25 -0.65 -24.96
N VAL A 227 1.74 -1.84 -24.64
CA VAL A 227 2.55 -3.02 -24.28
C VAL A 227 3.38 -3.58 -25.43
N ALA A 228 3.06 -3.22 -26.67
CA ALA A 228 3.82 -3.61 -27.85
C ALA A 228 4.94 -2.60 -28.16
N PHE A 229 6.01 -3.07 -28.80
CA PHE A 229 6.98 -2.18 -29.42
C PHE A 229 6.46 -1.71 -30.76
N VAL A 230 6.53 -0.40 -30.97
CA VAL A 230 6.21 0.22 -32.25
C VAL A 230 7.50 0.72 -32.85
N SER A 231 7.88 0.17 -34.00
CA SER A 231 9.06 0.64 -34.72
C SER A 231 8.87 2.09 -35.17
N SER A 232 9.97 2.81 -35.34
CA SER A 232 9.96 4.19 -35.82
C SER A 232 9.22 4.34 -37.17
N ILE A 233 9.35 3.36 -38.05
CA ILE A 233 8.69 3.29 -39.36
C ILE A 233 7.19 2.94 -39.31
N GLN A 234 6.66 2.67 -38.11
CA GLN A 234 5.25 2.35 -37.87
C GLN A 234 4.59 3.28 -36.85
N SER A 235 5.28 4.35 -36.48
CA SER A 235 4.87 5.26 -35.42
C SER A 235 3.71 6.19 -35.77
N GLY A 236 3.31 6.27 -37.05
CA GLY A 236 2.17 7.06 -37.52
C GLY A 236 1.00 6.23 -38.03
N GLY A 237 -0.18 6.82 -38.14
CA GLY A 237 -1.37 6.23 -38.78
C GLY A 237 -2.47 5.82 -37.81
N ARG A 238 -3.62 5.42 -38.36
CA ARG A 238 -4.85 5.21 -37.58
C ARG A 238 -4.96 3.92 -36.77
N GLY A 239 -4.14 2.93 -37.05
CA GLY A 239 -4.15 1.66 -36.32
C GLY A 239 -3.67 1.82 -34.87
N ALA A 240 -4.40 1.24 -33.93
CA ALA A 240 -4.04 1.22 -32.50
C ALA A 240 -3.00 0.13 -32.21
N PRO A 241 -1.76 0.44 -31.79
CA PRO A 241 -0.75 -0.57 -31.48
C PRO A 241 -1.00 -1.20 -30.09
N ALA A 242 -1.57 -2.42 -30.07
CA ALA A 242 -2.08 -3.04 -28.85
C ALA A 242 -3.03 -2.08 -28.12
N ASN A 243 -2.72 -1.73 -26.86
CA ASN A 243 -3.52 -0.82 -26.06
C ASN A 243 -3.15 0.66 -26.23
N GLY A 244 -2.17 1.01 -27.07
CA GLY A 244 -1.94 2.40 -27.45
C GLY A 244 -3.00 2.89 -28.46
N GLY A 245 -3.40 4.16 -28.37
CA GLY A 245 -4.35 4.77 -29.31
C GLY A 245 -3.72 5.05 -30.68
N GLY A 246 -4.48 4.85 -31.76
CA GLY A 246 -4.08 5.21 -33.12
C GLY A 246 -4.13 6.72 -33.35
N GLY A 247 -3.25 7.24 -34.22
CA GLY A 247 -3.29 8.65 -34.63
C GLY A 247 -4.43 8.96 -35.59
N GLY A 248 -4.76 10.22 -35.81
CA GLY A 248 -5.74 10.62 -36.82
C GLY A 248 -5.20 10.56 -38.25
N ASN A 249 -6.00 10.05 -39.19
CA ASN A 249 -5.82 10.20 -40.63
C ASN A 249 -7.12 10.69 -41.29
N ASN A 250 -7.15 11.20 -42.50
CA ASN A 250 -6.12 11.99 -43.16
C ASN A 250 -6.08 13.35 -42.42
N HIS A 251 -6.01 14.46 -43.15
CA HIS A 251 -6.09 15.81 -42.62
C HIS A 251 -7.16 16.01 -41.53
N ASN A 252 -6.70 16.48 -40.37
CA ASN A 252 -7.46 17.02 -39.24
C ASN A 252 -8.51 16.08 -38.64
N ASN A 253 -8.27 14.78 -38.77
CA ASN A 253 -8.97 13.77 -38.00
C ASN A 253 -8.29 13.58 -36.64
N SER A 254 -9.04 13.15 -35.65
CA SER A 254 -8.58 13.09 -34.26
C SER A 254 -8.04 11.72 -33.86
N GLY A 255 -7.23 11.73 -32.80
CA GLY A 255 -6.60 10.53 -32.25
C GLY A 255 -7.57 9.67 -31.43
N GLY A 256 -7.35 8.36 -31.45
CA GLY A 256 -8.08 7.41 -30.60
C GLY A 256 -7.56 7.43 -29.15
N GLY A 257 -8.44 7.15 -28.18
CA GLY A 257 -8.05 7.04 -26.78
C GLY A 257 -7.24 5.77 -26.50
N GLY A 258 -6.40 5.77 -25.45
CA GLY A 258 -5.67 4.58 -25.00
C GLY A 258 -6.57 3.52 -24.37
N GLY A 259 -6.09 2.29 -24.28
CA GLY A 259 -6.76 1.14 -23.67
C GLY A 259 -6.02 0.54 -22.48
N ASN A 260 -6.73 -0.30 -21.71
CA ASN A 260 -6.17 -1.18 -20.67
C ASN A 260 -6.80 -2.58 -20.85
N LEU A 261 -7.44 -3.17 -19.84
CA LEU A 261 -8.21 -4.42 -19.98
C LEU A 261 -9.48 -4.27 -20.83
N VAL A 262 -9.85 -3.03 -21.10
CA VAL A 262 -10.98 -2.61 -21.94
C VAL A 262 -10.49 -1.60 -22.97
N SER A 263 -11.27 -1.41 -24.03
CA SER A 263 -10.86 -0.57 -25.16
C SER A 263 -11.03 0.93 -24.93
N GLY A 264 -10.13 1.71 -25.52
CA GLY A 264 -10.27 3.16 -25.66
C GLY A 264 -11.32 3.54 -26.71
N GLY A 265 -11.73 4.81 -26.70
CA GLY A 265 -12.70 5.38 -27.62
C GLY A 265 -12.10 5.70 -28.99
N LEU A 266 -12.92 5.61 -30.03
CA LEU A 266 -12.59 6.07 -31.38
C LEU A 266 -12.44 7.60 -31.40
N GLY A 267 -11.43 8.12 -32.09
CA GLY A 267 -11.30 9.56 -32.36
C GLY A 267 -12.43 10.06 -33.27
N GLY A 268 -12.73 11.35 -33.23
CA GLY A 268 -13.69 12.05 -34.08
C GLY A 268 -13.10 12.43 -35.43
N GLY A 269 -13.97 12.51 -36.44
CA GLY A 269 -13.57 12.59 -37.84
C GLY A 269 -13.65 13.98 -38.42
N ASN A 270 -12.89 14.20 -39.50
CA ASN A 270 -13.08 15.38 -40.32
C ASN A 270 -14.38 15.22 -41.13
N SER A 271 -15.30 16.16 -40.94
CA SER A 271 -16.63 16.21 -41.58
C SER A 271 -16.83 17.51 -42.36
N SER A 272 -15.73 18.16 -42.75
CA SER A 272 -15.73 19.34 -43.63
C SER A 272 -16.51 19.08 -44.92
N SER A 273 -17.14 20.11 -45.50
CA SER A 273 -17.74 20.04 -46.84
C SER A 273 -16.89 20.75 -47.91
N THR A 274 -15.79 21.39 -47.50
CA THR A 274 -14.74 21.92 -48.37
C THR A 274 -13.35 21.43 -47.93
N GLY A 275 -12.37 21.42 -48.83
CA GLY A 275 -11.02 20.93 -48.54
C GLY A 275 -10.98 19.41 -48.35
N CYS A 276 -10.21 18.93 -47.36
CA CYS A 276 -10.19 17.51 -47.02
C CYS A 276 -11.32 17.15 -46.07
N PHE A 277 -12.00 16.05 -46.37
CA PHE A 277 -13.22 15.64 -45.68
C PHE A 277 -13.33 14.13 -45.45
N LEU A 278 -12.26 13.38 -45.75
CA LEU A 278 -12.26 11.94 -45.51
C LEU A 278 -12.09 11.63 -44.03
N THR A 279 -12.88 10.66 -43.58
CA THR A 279 -13.07 10.33 -42.17
C THR A 279 -12.25 9.09 -41.77
N PHE A 280 -10.95 9.25 -41.55
CA PHE A 280 -10.05 8.15 -41.18
C PHE A 280 -9.50 8.26 -39.74
N GLN A 281 -10.40 8.60 -38.83
CA GLN A 281 -10.28 8.64 -37.37
C GLN A 281 -9.31 7.61 -36.76
N GLY A 282 -8.57 8.05 -35.74
CA GLY A 282 -7.70 7.19 -34.93
C GLY A 282 -8.49 6.14 -34.17
N ILE A 283 -8.01 4.90 -34.22
CA ILE A 283 -8.65 3.76 -33.57
C ILE A 283 -8.30 3.77 -32.08
N GLY A 284 -9.29 3.50 -31.23
CA GLY A 284 -9.05 3.36 -29.79
C GLY A 284 -8.13 2.18 -29.47
N GLY A 285 -7.32 2.34 -28.44
CA GLY A 285 -6.46 1.29 -27.89
C GLY A 285 -7.26 0.03 -27.62
N ARG A 286 -6.71 -1.12 -28.00
CA ARG A 286 -7.38 -2.42 -27.87
C ARG A 286 -7.35 -2.90 -26.42
N ALA A 287 -8.39 -3.65 -26.04
CA ALA A 287 -8.45 -4.34 -24.76
C ALA A 287 -7.35 -5.41 -24.66
N LEU A 288 -6.64 -5.43 -23.52
CA LEU A 288 -5.66 -6.46 -23.19
C LEU A 288 -6.32 -7.60 -22.42
N LEU A 289 -5.92 -8.83 -22.75
CA LEU A 289 -6.35 -10.00 -22.00
C LEU A 289 -5.45 -10.18 -20.78
N SER A 290 -6.02 -10.13 -19.58
CA SER A 290 -5.30 -10.54 -18.38
C SER A 290 -5.42 -12.06 -18.21
N SER A 291 -4.32 -12.79 -18.37
CA SER A 291 -4.25 -14.26 -18.27
C SER A 291 -4.75 -14.75 -16.91
N GLY A 292 -6.06 -15.02 -16.79
CA GLY A 292 -6.70 -15.35 -15.52
C GLY A 292 -6.69 -14.20 -14.49
N GLY A 293 -6.57 -12.95 -14.92
CA GLY A 293 -6.50 -11.78 -14.03
C GLY A 293 -5.12 -11.47 -13.46
N GLN A 294 -4.10 -12.32 -13.69
CA GLN A 294 -2.79 -12.22 -13.02
C GLN A 294 -1.81 -11.24 -13.67
N LYS A 295 -2.07 -10.78 -14.90
CA LYS A 295 -1.24 -9.77 -15.56
C LYS A 295 -1.76 -8.37 -15.28
N ILE A 296 -0.86 -7.43 -15.04
CA ILE A 296 -1.17 -6.03 -14.77
C ILE A 296 -0.53 -5.12 -15.82
N PHE A 297 -1.18 -3.99 -16.09
CA PHE A 297 -0.72 -3.07 -17.13
C PHE A 297 -0.86 -1.62 -16.70
N MET A 298 0.10 -0.79 -17.12
CA MET A 298 -0.13 0.65 -17.21
C MET A 298 -1.19 0.94 -18.28
N GLY A 299 -1.87 2.08 -18.15
CA GLY A 299 -2.77 2.57 -19.17
C GLY A 299 -2.00 2.89 -20.46
N GLY A 300 -2.57 2.53 -21.61
CA GLY A 300 -2.06 2.93 -22.92
C GLY A 300 -2.16 4.44 -23.13
N GLY A 301 -1.21 5.01 -23.86
CA GLY A 301 -1.26 6.40 -24.27
C GLY A 301 -2.30 6.63 -25.38
N GLY A 302 -2.95 7.79 -25.39
CA GLY A 302 -3.82 8.20 -26.48
C GLY A 302 -3.04 8.52 -27.75
N GLY A 303 -3.66 8.40 -28.93
CA GLY A 303 -3.07 8.84 -30.19
C GLY A 303 -3.19 10.36 -30.39
N ALA A 304 -2.28 10.93 -31.19
CA ALA A 304 -2.36 12.33 -31.57
C ALA A 304 -3.46 12.56 -32.63
N GLY A 305 -4.06 13.75 -32.61
CA GLY A 305 -4.83 14.24 -33.75
C GLY A 305 -3.90 14.71 -34.88
N HIS A 306 -4.41 14.68 -36.11
CA HIS A 306 -3.71 15.28 -37.23
C HIS A 306 -3.75 16.80 -37.10
N ASN A 307 -2.60 17.44 -37.25
CA ASN A 307 -2.43 18.87 -37.14
C ASN A 307 -1.61 19.36 -38.33
N ASN A 308 -2.05 20.45 -38.97
CA ASN A 308 -1.30 21.12 -40.02
C ASN A 308 -1.15 22.64 -39.79
N ASN A 309 -1.81 23.18 -38.77
CA ASN A 309 -1.70 24.59 -38.44
C ASN A 309 -0.79 24.74 -37.20
N ASN A 310 0.16 25.66 -37.23
CA ASN A 310 1.04 26.01 -36.10
C ASN A 310 0.29 26.77 -34.97
N ALA A 311 -0.95 26.38 -34.66
CA ALA A 311 -1.75 27.00 -33.62
C ALA A 311 -1.22 26.62 -32.23
N ILE A 312 -1.08 27.62 -31.36
CA ILE A 312 -0.55 27.54 -29.97
C ILE A 312 -1.34 26.54 -29.08
N VAL A 313 -2.50 26.03 -29.53
CA VAL A 313 -3.49 25.31 -28.72
C VAL A 313 -3.53 23.80 -29.00
N THR A 314 -2.86 23.29 -30.04
CA THR A 314 -2.87 21.84 -30.33
C THR A 314 -1.86 21.10 -29.46
N THR A 315 -2.29 20.00 -28.81
CA THR A 315 -1.40 19.09 -28.10
C THR A 315 -1.65 17.63 -28.50
N GLY A 316 -0.68 16.76 -28.23
CA GLY A 316 -0.72 15.36 -28.65
C GLY A 316 -1.77 14.51 -27.90
N GLY A 317 -1.67 13.20 -28.10
CA GLY A 317 -2.37 12.25 -27.24
C GLY A 317 -1.82 12.29 -25.82
N ALA A 318 -2.63 11.91 -24.83
CA ALA A 318 -2.23 11.96 -23.43
C ALA A 318 -1.62 10.64 -22.93
N ASN A 319 -0.79 10.74 -21.88
CA ASN A 319 -0.20 9.57 -21.23
C ASN A 319 -1.25 8.76 -20.46
N GLY A 320 -1.07 7.45 -20.38
CA GLY A 320 -1.88 6.60 -19.51
C GLY A 320 -1.51 6.70 -18.03
N GLY A 321 -2.30 6.06 -17.16
CA GLY A 321 -2.02 5.93 -15.72
C GLY A 321 -1.00 4.81 -15.42
N GLY A 322 -0.23 4.96 -14.34
CA GLY A 322 0.76 3.98 -13.89
C GLY A 322 0.16 2.80 -13.11
N ILE A 323 1.01 2.11 -12.36
CA ILE A 323 0.66 1.01 -11.46
C ILE A 323 0.84 1.49 -10.03
N ILE A 324 -0.13 1.20 -9.15
CA ILE A 324 -0.02 1.40 -7.70
C ILE A 324 -0.19 0.04 -7.02
N PHE A 325 0.72 -0.32 -6.13
CA PHE A 325 0.61 -1.48 -5.26
C PHE A 325 0.76 -1.04 -3.81
N ILE A 326 -0.28 -1.26 -3.00
CA ILE A 326 -0.26 -0.93 -1.58
C ILE A 326 -0.53 -2.20 -0.78
N TRP A 327 0.39 -2.49 0.14
CA TRP A 327 0.28 -3.55 1.13
C TRP A 327 0.34 -2.94 2.52
N ALA A 328 -0.75 -3.02 3.28
CA ALA A 328 -0.72 -2.72 4.70
C ALA A 328 -1.81 -3.46 5.45
N ASN A 329 -1.67 -3.64 6.76
CA ASN A 329 -2.79 -4.17 7.54
C ASN A 329 -3.97 -3.18 7.55
N SER A 330 -3.70 -1.89 7.76
CA SER A 330 -4.73 -0.84 7.76
C SER A 330 -4.37 0.39 6.94
N ILE A 331 -5.38 1.04 6.36
CA ILE A 331 -5.27 2.36 5.76
C ILE A 331 -6.23 3.35 6.43
N ILE A 332 -5.71 4.50 6.84
CA ILE A 332 -6.48 5.65 7.35
C ILE A 332 -6.57 6.66 6.21
N GLY A 333 -7.69 6.62 5.48
CA GLY A 333 -7.83 7.33 4.20
C GLY A 333 -8.01 8.84 4.29
N ASN A 334 -8.61 9.38 5.36
CA ASN A 334 -8.96 10.81 5.52
C ASN A 334 -9.56 11.47 4.26
N SER A 335 -10.38 10.75 3.49
CA SER A 335 -10.94 11.18 2.21
C SER A 335 -9.91 11.58 1.14
N GLN A 336 -8.64 11.20 1.32
CA GLN A 336 -7.58 11.37 0.33
C GLN A 336 -7.72 10.32 -0.77
N SER A 337 -7.05 10.61 -1.88
CA SER A 337 -7.16 9.84 -3.12
C SER A 337 -5.95 8.97 -3.40
N ILE A 338 -6.19 7.82 -3.99
CA ILE A 338 -5.21 6.91 -4.57
C ILE A 338 -5.56 6.78 -6.05
N ARG A 339 -4.77 7.39 -6.95
CA ARG A 339 -5.14 7.58 -8.37
C ARG A 339 -4.12 7.00 -9.33
N ALA A 340 -4.59 6.23 -10.29
CA ALA A 340 -3.84 5.81 -11.48
C ALA A 340 -4.59 6.26 -12.74
N ASN A 341 -4.98 7.54 -12.81
CA ASN A 341 -5.82 8.03 -13.90
C ASN A 341 -5.01 8.30 -15.19
N GLY A 342 -5.64 8.10 -16.35
CA GLY A 342 -5.10 8.56 -17.62
C GLY A 342 -5.23 10.09 -17.79
N GLY A 343 -4.36 10.68 -18.60
CA GLY A 343 -4.39 12.11 -18.90
C GLY A 343 -5.45 12.47 -19.93
N ASN A 344 -5.92 13.72 -19.89
CA ASN A 344 -6.84 14.25 -20.90
C ASN A 344 -6.08 14.56 -22.20
N GLY A 345 -6.65 14.14 -23.32
CA GLY A 345 -6.14 14.41 -24.66
C GLY A 345 -6.09 15.91 -24.98
N GLY A 346 -5.19 16.28 -25.87
CA GLY A 346 -5.01 17.66 -26.29
C GLY A 346 -6.19 18.25 -27.04
N ASN A 347 -6.64 19.43 -26.63
CA ASN A 347 -7.61 20.20 -27.41
C ASN A 347 -6.99 20.65 -28.74
N SER A 348 -7.83 21.04 -29.70
CA SER A 348 -7.40 21.59 -30.98
C SER A 348 -8.22 22.80 -31.40
N LEU A 349 -7.61 23.63 -32.26
CA LEU A 349 -8.26 24.72 -32.96
C LEU A 349 -8.03 24.52 -34.46
N ALA A 350 -9.12 24.35 -35.22
CA ALA A 350 -9.15 24.08 -36.65
C ALA A 350 -8.41 22.80 -37.10
N ASP A 351 -8.25 21.83 -36.19
CA ASP A 351 -7.43 20.63 -36.37
C ASP A 351 -8.02 19.42 -35.63
N GLY A 352 -7.42 18.24 -35.81
CA GLY A 352 -7.75 17.06 -35.03
C GLY A 352 -7.22 17.14 -33.59
N ALA A 353 -8.05 16.76 -32.62
CA ALA A 353 -7.71 16.70 -31.20
C ALA A 353 -7.03 15.37 -30.81
N GLY A 354 -6.27 15.41 -29.70
CA GLY A 354 -5.61 14.25 -29.13
C GLY A 354 -6.57 13.33 -28.37
N GLY A 355 -6.29 12.02 -28.41
CA GLY A 355 -7.00 11.02 -27.60
C GLY A 355 -6.57 11.04 -26.14
N GLY A 356 -7.49 10.70 -25.24
CA GLY A 356 -7.20 10.55 -23.80
C GLY A 356 -6.39 9.29 -23.50
N GLY A 357 -5.57 9.32 -22.45
CA GLY A 357 -4.84 8.15 -21.96
C GLY A 357 -5.74 7.24 -21.14
N ALA A 358 -5.47 5.93 -21.14
CA ALA A 358 -6.23 5.00 -20.30
C ALA A 358 -5.85 5.08 -18.81
N GLY A 359 -6.77 4.68 -17.94
CA GLY A 359 -6.46 4.40 -16.54
C GLY A 359 -5.46 3.25 -16.40
N GLY A 360 -4.70 3.28 -15.32
CA GLY A 360 -3.68 2.30 -14.98
C GLY A 360 -4.19 1.14 -14.12
N THR A 361 -3.34 0.60 -13.26
CA THR A 361 -3.69 -0.50 -12.34
C THR A 361 -3.49 -0.06 -10.88
N VAL A 362 -4.44 -0.38 -10.01
CA VAL A 362 -4.28 -0.25 -8.55
C VAL A 362 -4.50 -1.61 -7.88
N ILE A 363 -3.54 -2.07 -7.08
CA ILE A 363 -3.65 -3.27 -6.24
C ILE A 363 -3.66 -2.84 -4.77
N MET A 364 -4.73 -3.23 -4.07
CA MET A 364 -4.97 -2.95 -2.66
C MET A 364 -4.93 -4.27 -1.89
N HIS A 365 -3.79 -4.55 -1.27
CA HIS A 365 -3.62 -5.60 -0.28
C HIS A 365 -3.76 -5.01 1.13
N ILE A 366 -5.01 -4.67 1.48
CA ILE A 366 -5.36 -4.04 2.76
C ILE A 366 -6.45 -4.85 3.47
N THR A 367 -6.28 -5.06 4.78
CA THR A 367 -7.28 -5.71 5.63
C THR A 367 -8.34 -4.72 6.08
N ASP A 368 -7.92 -3.60 6.67
CA ASP A 368 -8.79 -2.67 7.40
C ASP A 368 -8.79 -1.25 6.81
N TYR A 369 -9.96 -0.72 6.51
CA TYR A 369 -10.15 0.64 5.98
C TYR A 369 -10.81 1.53 7.03
N THR A 370 -10.12 2.61 7.42
CA THR A 370 -10.65 3.64 8.34
C THR A 370 -10.70 4.97 7.60
N SER A 371 -11.75 5.79 7.77
CA SER A 371 -11.91 7.07 7.06
C SER A 371 -11.67 6.93 5.54
N SER A 372 -12.30 5.90 4.96
CA SER A 372 -12.09 5.31 3.64
C SER A 372 -11.51 6.24 2.55
N PRO A 373 -10.43 5.83 1.84
CA PRO A 373 -9.87 6.59 0.73
C PRO A 373 -10.77 6.54 -0.52
N ILE A 374 -10.48 7.43 -1.48
CA ILE A 374 -11.05 7.39 -2.83
C ILE A 374 -10.04 6.71 -3.76
N VAL A 375 -10.40 5.59 -4.39
CA VAL A 375 -9.50 4.82 -5.28
C VAL A 375 -9.96 4.95 -6.73
N GLU A 376 -9.09 5.46 -7.60
CA GLU A 376 -9.44 5.74 -9.00
C GLU A 376 -8.42 5.14 -9.98
N ALA A 377 -8.94 4.55 -11.06
CA ALA A 377 -8.17 4.20 -12.25
C ALA A 377 -9.00 4.57 -13.48
N LYS A 378 -9.29 5.86 -13.64
CA LYS A 378 -10.15 6.40 -14.70
C LYS A 378 -9.38 6.66 -15.99
N GLY A 379 -10.07 6.54 -17.11
CA GLY A 379 -9.57 7.06 -18.38
C GLY A 379 -9.64 8.59 -18.44
N GLY A 380 -8.69 9.20 -19.13
CA GLY A 380 -8.73 10.64 -19.41
C GLY A 380 -9.67 10.95 -20.58
N GLY A 381 -10.30 12.12 -20.56
CA GLY A 381 -11.17 12.58 -21.64
C GLY A 381 -10.41 12.80 -22.94
N GLY A 382 -11.07 12.61 -24.08
CA GLY A 382 -10.55 13.06 -25.36
C GLY A 382 -10.53 14.58 -25.46
N GLY A 383 -9.58 15.14 -26.21
CA GLY A 383 -9.49 16.58 -26.40
C GLY A 383 -10.67 17.13 -27.19
N ASN A 384 -11.11 18.34 -26.89
CA ASN A 384 -12.15 19.02 -27.65
C ASN A 384 -11.56 19.66 -28.90
N SER A 385 -12.32 19.63 -29.99
CA SER A 385 -12.00 20.36 -31.22
C SER A 385 -12.88 21.60 -31.32
N ASN A 386 -12.27 22.72 -31.72
CA ASN A 386 -12.98 23.94 -32.08
C ASN A 386 -12.67 24.28 -33.54
N ASP A 387 -13.70 24.47 -34.36
CA ASP A 387 -13.51 24.73 -35.80
C ASP A 387 -12.91 26.11 -36.09
N GLY A 388 -12.83 27.00 -35.10
CA GLY A 388 -12.16 28.31 -35.22
C GLY A 388 -12.88 29.30 -36.12
N GLY A 389 -14.15 29.06 -36.42
CA GLY A 389 -14.95 29.88 -37.34
C GLY A 389 -14.63 29.64 -38.81
N ASN A 390 -13.93 28.54 -39.15
CA ASN A 390 -13.68 28.18 -40.53
C ASN A 390 -14.98 27.72 -41.22
N ILE A 391 -15.34 28.39 -42.31
CA ILE A 391 -16.57 28.09 -43.06
C ILE A 391 -16.43 26.71 -43.72
N ARG A 392 -17.41 25.83 -43.48
CA ARG A 392 -17.48 24.48 -44.07
C ARG A 392 -16.29 23.55 -43.71
N GLN A 393 -15.52 23.87 -42.69
CA GLN A 393 -14.42 23.03 -42.20
C GLN A 393 -14.68 22.62 -40.75
N CYS A 394 -14.98 21.33 -40.53
CA CYS A 394 -15.46 20.84 -39.25
C CYS A 394 -14.71 19.58 -38.80
N PHE A 395 -14.21 19.59 -37.56
CA PHE A 395 -13.28 18.58 -37.05
C PHE A 395 -13.80 17.94 -35.75
N GLY A 396 -13.95 16.61 -35.72
CA GLY A 396 -14.41 15.91 -34.53
C GLY A 396 -13.39 15.92 -33.38
N GLY A 397 -13.84 15.74 -32.14
CA GLY A 397 -12.97 15.67 -30.95
C GLY A 397 -12.11 14.40 -30.84
N GLY A 398 -11.29 14.27 -29.80
CA GLY A 398 -10.48 13.09 -29.51
C GLY A 398 -11.27 11.95 -28.86
N GLY A 399 -10.82 10.71 -29.03
CA GLY A 399 -11.41 9.56 -28.35
C GLY A 399 -11.07 9.54 -26.86
N GLY A 400 -12.03 9.17 -26.01
CA GLY A 400 -11.79 9.02 -24.56
C GLY A 400 -10.90 7.81 -24.24
N GLY A 401 -9.98 7.93 -23.29
CA GLY A 401 -9.19 6.80 -22.80
C GLY A 401 -10.04 5.83 -22.01
N SER A 402 -9.71 4.53 -22.03
CA SER A 402 -10.46 3.54 -21.26
C SER A 402 -10.23 3.68 -19.75
N GLY A 403 -11.15 3.15 -18.95
CA GLY A 403 -10.88 2.85 -17.55
C GLY A 403 -9.78 1.81 -17.39
N GLY A 404 -9.15 1.82 -16.22
CA GLY A 404 -8.11 0.89 -15.79
C GLY A 404 -8.65 -0.27 -14.95
N ALA A 405 -7.82 -0.82 -14.07
CA ALA A 405 -8.18 -1.94 -13.21
C ALA A 405 -7.89 -1.66 -11.73
N ILE A 406 -8.82 -2.02 -10.84
CA ILE A 406 -8.61 -1.98 -9.39
C ILE A 406 -8.78 -3.39 -8.84
N TYR A 407 -7.78 -3.87 -8.10
CA TYR A 407 -7.75 -5.21 -7.50
C TYR A 407 -7.73 -5.10 -5.98
N PHE A 408 -8.69 -5.76 -5.33
CA PHE A 408 -8.67 -6.00 -3.89
C PHE A 408 -8.32 -7.45 -3.64
N THR A 409 -7.38 -7.71 -2.74
CA THR A 409 -7.03 -9.09 -2.36
C THR A 409 -8.09 -9.74 -1.46
N GLY A 410 -8.88 -8.92 -0.77
CA GLY A 410 -10.08 -9.33 -0.04
C GLY A 410 -11.37 -9.01 -0.81
N PRO A 411 -12.53 -9.07 -0.13
CA PRO A 411 -13.78 -8.53 -0.67
C PRO A 411 -13.64 -7.04 -1.03
N ILE A 412 -14.48 -6.56 -1.97
CA ILE A 412 -14.52 -5.12 -2.28
C ILE A 412 -14.98 -4.36 -1.03
N PRO A 413 -14.15 -3.47 -0.46
CA PRO A 413 -14.50 -2.73 0.73
C PRO A 413 -15.53 -1.63 0.41
N ALA A 414 -16.25 -1.15 1.43
CA ALA A 414 -17.20 -0.04 1.30
C ALA A 414 -16.48 1.32 1.20
N ILE A 415 -15.71 1.52 0.14
CA ILE A 415 -14.98 2.75 -0.18
C ILE A 415 -15.42 3.28 -1.55
N THR A 416 -15.13 4.55 -1.83
CA THR A 416 -15.39 5.11 -3.16
C THR A 416 -14.36 4.57 -4.14
N THR A 417 -14.83 3.93 -5.20
CA THR A 417 -14.01 3.43 -6.30
C THR A 417 -14.54 3.96 -7.63
N SER A 418 -13.66 4.26 -8.59
CA SER A 418 -14.06 4.59 -9.96
C SER A 418 -13.05 4.06 -10.97
N THR A 419 -13.58 3.42 -12.02
CA THR A 419 -12.83 2.98 -13.20
C THR A 419 -13.48 3.52 -14.47
N ASP A 420 -14.12 4.68 -14.39
CA ASP A 420 -14.87 5.23 -15.52
C ASP A 420 -13.96 5.46 -16.74
N GLY A 421 -14.49 5.16 -17.91
CA GLY A 421 -13.89 5.58 -19.17
C GLY A 421 -13.93 7.09 -19.30
N GLY A 422 -12.90 7.64 -19.95
CA GLY A 422 -12.86 9.06 -20.29
C GLY A 422 -13.96 9.42 -21.28
N LEU A 423 -14.51 10.62 -21.13
CA LEU A 423 -15.51 11.14 -22.06
C LEU A 423 -14.91 11.37 -23.45
N ALA A 424 -15.77 11.30 -24.48
CA ALA A 424 -15.42 11.73 -25.82
C ALA A 424 -15.14 13.24 -25.84
N GLY A 425 -14.18 13.67 -26.65
CA GLY A 425 -13.98 15.07 -26.95
C GLY A 425 -15.16 15.64 -27.76
N ALA A 426 -15.57 16.86 -27.43
CA ALA A 426 -16.63 17.57 -28.12
C ALA A 426 -16.10 18.32 -29.35
N GLU A 427 -16.95 18.41 -30.37
CA GLU A 427 -16.79 19.37 -31.48
C GLU A 427 -17.55 20.65 -31.13
N THR A 428 -16.91 21.80 -31.32
CA THR A 428 -17.48 23.12 -31.00
C THR A 428 -17.23 24.11 -32.15
N GLY A 429 -18.11 25.11 -32.29
CA GLY A 429 -18.00 26.11 -33.35
C GLY A 429 -18.41 25.61 -34.74
N ARG A 430 -19.13 24.49 -34.80
CA ARG A 430 -19.54 23.80 -36.02
C ARG A 430 -20.32 24.68 -36.99
N ASP A 431 -19.84 24.72 -38.24
CA ASP A 431 -20.55 25.34 -39.35
C ASP A 431 -21.73 24.45 -39.82
N PRO A 432 -22.95 25.01 -39.98
CA PRO A 432 -24.13 24.25 -40.39
C PRO A 432 -24.02 23.56 -41.77
N ASP A 433 -23.15 24.06 -42.66
CA ASP A 433 -22.99 23.57 -44.03
C ASP A 433 -21.97 22.42 -44.14
N CYS A 434 -21.41 21.93 -43.03
CA CYS A 434 -20.55 20.75 -43.00
C CYS A 434 -21.32 19.42 -43.22
N ASN A 435 -20.62 18.40 -43.73
CA ASN A 435 -21.16 17.04 -43.85
C ASN A 435 -21.51 16.47 -42.46
N PRO A 436 -22.43 15.49 -42.33
CA PRO A 436 -22.87 14.98 -41.02
C PRO A 436 -21.72 14.67 -40.04
N PRO A 437 -21.83 15.10 -38.76
CA PRO A 437 -20.75 15.03 -37.79
C PRO A 437 -20.27 13.59 -37.59
N GLN A 438 -18.97 13.46 -37.40
CA GLN A 438 -18.30 12.19 -37.14
C GLN A 438 -17.77 12.24 -35.71
N ALA A 439 -18.65 11.94 -34.76
CA ALA A 439 -18.39 12.14 -33.34
C ALA A 439 -17.41 11.11 -32.77
N ALA A 440 -16.49 11.59 -31.92
CA ALA A 440 -15.64 10.75 -31.11
C ALA A 440 -16.46 9.89 -30.14
N GLN A 441 -15.85 8.82 -29.64
CA GLN A 441 -16.47 7.91 -28.68
C GLN A 441 -15.78 7.97 -27.32
N PRO A 442 -16.53 7.77 -26.22
CA PRO A 442 -15.94 7.64 -24.90
C PRO A 442 -15.13 6.34 -24.81
N GLY A 443 -14.19 6.30 -23.86
CA GLY A 443 -13.53 5.05 -23.50
C GLY A 443 -14.50 4.12 -22.77
N SER A 444 -14.23 2.82 -22.82
CA SER A 444 -14.99 1.85 -22.04
C SER A 444 -14.64 1.94 -20.55
N ASN A 445 -15.61 1.72 -19.67
CA ASN A 445 -15.37 1.60 -18.23
C ASN A 445 -14.50 0.37 -17.93
N GLY A 446 -13.61 0.52 -16.96
CA GLY A 446 -12.66 -0.49 -16.51
C GLY A 446 -13.29 -1.53 -15.59
N ASN A 447 -12.41 -2.24 -14.86
CA ASN A 447 -12.82 -3.38 -14.05
C ASN A 447 -12.37 -3.26 -12.59
N ILE A 448 -13.20 -3.75 -11.69
CA ILE A 448 -12.87 -3.89 -10.26
C ILE A 448 -12.97 -5.37 -9.91
N PHE A 449 -11.92 -5.90 -9.28
CA PHE A 449 -11.79 -7.30 -8.90
C PHE A 449 -11.69 -7.43 -7.37
N SER A 450 -12.27 -8.49 -6.84
CA SER A 450 -12.10 -8.93 -5.46
C SER A 450 -11.40 -10.27 -5.39
N SER A 451 -10.93 -10.64 -4.20
CA SER A 451 -10.25 -11.91 -3.94
C SER A 451 -9.05 -12.13 -4.86
N TYR A 452 -8.38 -11.04 -5.24
CA TYR A 452 -7.23 -11.08 -6.12
C TYR A 452 -6.02 -11.70 -5.41
N ILE A 453 -5.33 -12.59 -6.11
CA ILE A 453 -4.09 -13.20 -5.61
C ILE A 453 -2.94 -12.63 -6.44
N PHE A 454 -2.13 -11.79 -5.81
CA PHE A 454 -0.89 -11.32 -6.43
C PHE A 454 0.17 -12.41 -6.39
N THR A 455 1.09 -12.38 -7.36
CA THR A 455 2.13 -13.40 -7.46
C THR A 455 3.27 -13.12 -6.49
N ARG A 456 3.55 -14.10 -5.63
CA ARG A 456 4.72 -14.15 -4.75
C ARG A 456 5.07 -15.62 -4.52
N SER A 457 6.33 -15.97 -4.74
CA SER A 457 6.83 -17.30 -4.41
C SER A 457 7.06 -17.50 -2.93
N THR A 458 6.76 -18.71 -2.46
CA THR A 458 7.13 -19.24 -1.15
C THR A 458 8.17 -20.37 -1.26
N ASN A 459 8.64 -20.67 -2.47
CA ASN A 459 9.64 -21.72 -2.69
C ASN A 459 11.05 -21.18 -2.41
N PRO A 460 11.75 -21.62 -1.34
CA PRO A 460 13.00 -21.01 -0.91
C PRO A 460 14.12 -21.16 -1.96
N ALA A 461 14.87 -20.09 -2.21
CA ALA A 461 16.06 -20.13 -3.03
C ALA A 461 17.25 -20.71 -2.24
N ALA A 462 18.03 -21.61 -2.87
CA ALA A 462 19.15 -22.27 -2.21
C ALA A 462 20.34 -21.32 -1.92
N TYR A 463 20.47 -20.22 -2.68
CA TYR A 463 21.61 -19.31 -2.62
C TYR A 463 21.61 -18.38 -1.40
N CYS A 464 20.44 -18.14 -0.79
CA CYS A 464 20.30 -17.28 0.38
C CYS A 464 20.61 -17.97 1.71
N ARG A 465 21.09 -19.23 1.69
CA ARG A 465 21.36 -20.05 2.90
C ARG A 465 22.66 -19.68 3.65
N PHE A 466 23.34 -18.60 3.25
CA PHE A 466 24.62 -18.17 3.84
C PHE A 466 24.54 -16.81 4.56
N LEU A 467 23.35 -16.31 4.86
CA LEU A 467 23.14 -14.98 5.45
C LEU A 467 23.07 -15.00 6.97
N LEU A 468 23.33 -13.83 7.56
CA LEU A 468 23.38 -13.60 9.01
C LEU A 468 22.08 -14.02 9.72
N PRO A 469 22.15 -14.36 11.02
CA PRO A 469 21.00 -14.74 11.83
C PRO A 469 19.85 -13.72 11.77
N VAL A 470 18.62 -14.17 12.08
CA VAL A 470 17.47 -13.27 12.29
C VAL A 470 17.83 -12.22 13.34
N LYS A 471 17.74 -10.94 12.97
CA LYS A 471 18.01 -9.81 13.84
C LYS A 471 16.74 -9.42 14.59
N LEU A 472 16.80 -9.57 15.91
CA LEU A 472 15.79 -9.10 16.84
C LEU A 472 15.98 -7.59 17.09
N ILE A 473 14.97 -6.79 16.71
CA ILE A 473 14.94 -5.35 16.94
C ILE A 473 14.48 -5.05 18.36
N ASP A 474 13.37 -5.66 18.79
CA ASP A 474 12.84 -5.51 20.14
C ASP A 474 12.16 -6.80 20.63
N PHE A 475 12.19 -6.98 21.95
CA PHE A 475 11.44 -8.02 22.67
C PHE A 475 11.04 -7.45 24.03
N ASN A 476 9.74 -7.37 24.27
CA ASN A 476 9.18 -6.77 25.46
C ASN A 476 8.14 -7.69 26.12
N ALA A 477 7.96 -7.50 27.43
CA ALA A 477 6.90 -8.14 28.20
C ALA A 477 6.33 -7.14 29.20
N SER A 478 5.01 -7.07 29.36
CA SER A 478 4.34 -6.11 30.23
C SER A 478 3.15 -6.71 30.97
N LEU A 479 2.93 -6.29 32.22
CA LEU A 479 1.83 -6.79 33.07
C LEU A 479 0.58 -5.92 32.90
N ILE A 480 -0.50 -6.49 32.37
CA ILE A 480 -1.78 -5.80 32.17
C ILE A 480 -2.91 -6.70 32.69
N ASN A 481 -3.72 -6.20 33.62
CA ASN A 481 -4.87 -6.94 34.19
C ASN A 481 -4.53 -8.36 34.68
N LYS A 482 -3.37 -8.52 35.34
CA LYS A 482 -2.82 -9.81 35.82
C LYS A 482 -2.45 -10.81 34.71
N LYS A 483 -2.37 -10.37 33.46
CA LYS A 483 -1.86 -11.13 32.31
C LYS A 483 -0.55 -10.50 31.86
N VAL A 484 0.32 -11.28 31.22
CA VAL A 484 1.56 -10.75 30.64
C VAL A 484 1.41 -10.70 29.13
N GLU A 485 1.39 -9.49 28.58
CA GLU A 485 1.47 -9.27 27.13
C GLU A 485 2.94 -9.28 26.72
N ILE A 486 3.25 -9.98 25.63
CA ILE A 486 4.60 -10.21 25.13
C ILE A 486 4.61 -9.87 23.65
N ASP A 487 5.52 -9.02 23.23
CA ASP A 487 5.62 -8.52 21.87
C ASP A 487 7.08 -8.49 21.40
N TRP A 488 7.29 -8.69 20.10
CA TRP A 488 8.62 -8.59 19.49
C TRP A 488 8.58 -8.12 18.05
N ILE A 489 9.71 -7.55 17.65
CA ILE A 489 9.94 -7.00 16.32
C ILE A 489 11.24 -7.61 15.77
N VAL A 490 11.20 -8.14 14.55
CA VAL A 490 12.37 -8.65 13.83
C VAL A 490 12.60 -7.87 12.54
N GLU A 491 13.85 -7.83 12.05
CA GLU A 491 14.20 -7.12 10.80
C GLU A 491 13.96 -7.98 9.54
N ASN A 492 14.30 -9.26 9.63
CA ASN A 492 14.40 -10.24 8.54
C ASN A 492 13.55 -11.50 8.82
N PRO A 493 12.21 -11.38 8.87
CA PRO A 493 11.31 -12.46 9.26
C PRO A 493 11.33 -13.66 8.30
N GLU A 494 11.71 -13.48 7.04
CA GLU A 494 11.83 -14.51 6.01
C GLU A 494 12.95 -15.52 6.25
N LEU A 495 13.90 -15.22 7.13
CA LEU A 495 14.91 -16.16 7.64
C LEU A 495 14.37 -17.02 8.78
N ALA A 496 13.35 -16.55 9.49
CA ALA A 496 12.74 -17.29 10.59
C ALA A 496 11.81 -18.40 10.07
N LYS A 497 11.78 -19.51 10.82
CA LYS A 497 10.85 -20.63 10.62
C LYS A 497 9.78 -20.65 11.70
N TYR A 498 10.21 -20.50 12.96
CA TYR A 498 9.31 -20.43 14.12
C TYR A 498 9.84 -19.47 15.18
N TYR A 499 8.92 -18.88 15.93
CA TYR A 499 9.19 -18.16 17.17
C TYR A 499 8.61 -18.96 18.33
N SER A 500 9.38 -19.16 19.39
CA SER A 500 8.94 -19.86 20.60
C SER A 500 9.15 -18.97 21.81
N ILE A 501 8.09 -18.73 22.58
CA ILE A 501 8.21 -18.02 23.87
C ILE A 501 8.43 -19.03 24.98
N GLU A 502 9.58 -18.93 25.63
CA GLU A 502 9.92 -19.72 26.80
C GLU A 502 9.60 -18.91 28.06
N LYS A 503 8.99 -19.57 29.05
CA LYS A 503 8.63 -19.03 30.36
C LYS A 503 9.38 -19.77 31.46
N ILE A 504 9.87 -19.03 32.44
CA ILE A 504 10.39 -19.56 33.72
C ILE A 504 9.59 -18.94 34.85
N ASN A 505 8.96 -19.75 35.69
CA ASN A 505 8.23 -19.26 36.86
C ASN A 505 9.12 -19.13 38.11
N SER A 506 8.54 -18.65 39.20
CA SER A 506 9.21 -18.48 40.51
C SER A 506 9.80 -19.78 41.09
N ASN A 507 9.31 -20.94 40.66
CA ASN A 507 9.81 -22.26 41.07
C ASN A 507 10.94 -22.78 40.16
N ASN A 508 11.43 -21.93 39.24
CA ASN A 508 12.43 -22.27 38.23
C ASN A 508 11.97 -23.35 37.22
N GLU A 509 10.66 -23.56 37.09
CA GLU A 509 10.10 -24.47 36.09
C GLU A 509 10.10 -23.78 34.72
N ARG A 510 10.70 -24.45 33.73
CA ARG A 510 10.77 -23.99 32.33
C ARG A 510 9.67 -24.61 31.50
N THR A 511 8.89 -23.79 30.81
CA THR A 511 7.87 -24.22 29.85
C THR A 511 7.95 -23.43 28.56
N VAL A 512 7.44 -24.01 27.47
CA VAL A 512 7.15 -23.27 26.23
C VAL A 512 5.72 -22.74 26.35
N LEU A 513 5.55 -21.43 26.34
CA LEU A 513 4.25 -20.77 26.42
C LEU A 513 3.49 -20.93 25.10
N VAL A 514 4.17 -20.64 23.98
CA VAL A 514 3.61 -20.72 22.63
C VAL A 514 4.72 -20.91 21.60
N THR A 515 4.38 -21.54 20.49
CA THR A 515 5.18 -21.53 19.26
C THR A 515 4.34 -20.96 18.13
N ILE A 516 4.87 -19.96 17.43
CA ILE A 516 4.25 -19.25 16.32
C ILE A 516 5.05 -19.57 15.06
N VAL A 517 4.36 -19.90 13.96
CA VAL A 517 4.99 -20.05 12.64
C VAL A 517 5.39 -18.67 12.13
N ALA A 518 6.64 -18.51 11.73
CA ALA A 518 7.10 -17.25 11.15
C ALA A 518 6.45 -17.04 9.77
N ASN A 519 6.06 -15.80 9.50
CA ASN A 519 5.59 -15.38 8.20
C ASN A 519 6.67 -14.49 7.56
N ASP A 520 6.99 -14.77 6.30
CA ASP A 520 8.12 -14.18 5.56
C ASP A 520 8.01 -12.66 5.28
N VAL A 521 7.02 -11.97 5.80
CA VAL A 521 6.86 -10.51 5.70
C VAL A 521 6.49 -9.87 7.02
N GLN A 522 5.76 -10.58 7.86
CA GLN A 522 5.33 -10.04 9.15
C GLN A 522 6.55 -9.86 10.06
N ARG A 523 6.83 -8.62 10.45
CA ARG A 523 7.92 -8.29 11.37
C ARG A 523 7.51 -8.21 12.82
N ILE A 524 6.23 -7.93 13.08
CA ILE A 524 5.68 -7.67 14.41
C ILE A 524 4.82 -8.85 14.85
N TYR A 525 5.09 -9.35 16.04
CA TYR A 525 4.35 -10.46 16.62
C TYR A 525 4.03 -10.16 18.08
N SER A 526 2.93 -10.74 18.57
CA SER A 526 2.56 -10.65 19.97
C SER A 526 1.86 -11.92 20.46
N THR A 527 1.89 -12.12 21.78
CA THR A 527 1.16 -13.17 22.48
C THR A 527 0.85 -12.74 23.92
N ILE A 528 -0.01 -13.49 24.60
CA ILE A 528 -0.43 -13.20 25.97
C ILE A 528 -0.29 -14.45 26.84
N ASP A 529 0.47 -14.35 27.92
CA ASP A 529 0.35 -15.29 29.04
C ASP A 529 -0.89 -14.92 29.87
N ASN A 530 -1.94 -15.73 29.73
CA ASN A 530 -3.20 -15.55 30.45
C ASN A 530 -3.11 -15.95 31.93
N ASN A 531 -2.14 -16.79 32.31
CA ASN A 531 -2.03 -17.35 33.65
C ASN A 531 -0.57 -17.30 34.16
N PRO A 532 0.02 -16.10 34.29
CA PRO A 532 1.33 -15.94 34.90
C PRO A 532 1.32 -16.42 36.37
N SER A 533 2.38 -17.09 36.79
CA SER A 533 2.45 -17.62 38.17
C SER A 533 2.67 -16.45 39.16
N PRO A 534 2.20 -16.55 40.41
CA PRO A 534 2.59 -15.59 41.44
C PRO A 534 4.11 -15.51 41.62
N GLY A 535 4.63 -14.30 41.88
CA GLY A 535 6.06 -14.03 41.95
C GLY A 535 6.69 -13.71 40.58
N ASN A 536 7.99 -14.00 40.43
CA ASN A 536 8.75 -13.66 39.23
C ASN A 536 8.50 -14.63 38.08
N ASN A 537 8.21 -14.08 36.90
CA ASN A 537 8.11 -14.80 35.64
C ASN A 537 9.14 -14.21 34.67
N LEU A 538 10.01 -15.05 34.14
CA LEU A 538 10.99 -14.68 33.11
C LEU A 538 10.51 -15.18 31.76
N TYR A 539 10.52 -14.32 30.76
CA TYR A 539 10.17 -14.65 29.38
C TYR A 539 11.37 -14.47 28.48
N ARG A 540 11.50 -15.32 27.47
CA ARG A 540 12.53 -15.20 26.44
C ARG A 540 11.98 -15.66 25.10
N LEU A 541 12.34 -14.94 24.05
CA LEU A 541 12.09 -15.35 22.67
C LEU A 541 13.20 -16.29 22.20
N LYS A 542 12.80 -17.43 21.66
CA LYS A 542 13.64 -18.35 20.89
C LYS A 542 13.24 -18.25 19.43
N ILE A 543 14.16 -17.82 18.58
CA ILE A 543 14.00 -17.74 17.13
C ILE A 543 14.64 -18.98 16.54
N ILE A 544 13.86 -19.76 15.79
CA ILE A 544 14.35 -20.91 15.02
C ILE A 544 14.30 -20.51 13.56
N GLU A 545 15.44 -20.55 12.89
CA GLU A 545 15.60 -20.12 11.51
C GLU A 545 15.33 -21.26 10.52
N LYS A 546 15.18 -20.96 9.23
CA LYS A 546 14.89 -21.95 8.18
C LYS A 546 16.02 -22.96 7.98
N ASP A 547 17.25 -22.61 8.34
CA ASP A 547 18.41 -23.52 8.39
C ASP A 547 18.48 -24.34 9.70
N ASN A 548 17.53 -24.13 10.61
CA ASN A 548 17.44 -24.69 11.96
C ASN A 548 18.48 -24.15 12.96
N SER A 549 19.18 -23.06 12.65
CA SER A 549 19.92 -22.30 13.64
C SER A 549 18.97 -21.66 14.65
N ILE A 550 19.50 -21.36 15.84
CA ILE A 550 18.70 -20.89 16.97
C ILE A 550 19.34 -19.66 17.58
N THR A 551 18.56 -18.57 17.65
CA THR A 551 18.93 -17.32 18.29
C THR A 551 17.97 -17.05 19.45
N TYR A 552 18.49 -16.48 20.55
CA TYR A 552 17.70 -16.16 21.73
C TYR A 552 17.73 -14.66 22.03
N SER A 553 16.62 -14.13 22.53
CA SER A 553 16.60 -12.81 23.16
C SER A 553 17.22 -12.84 24.56
N GLU A 554 17.43 -11.65 25.11
CA GLU A 554 17.56 -11.48 26.56
C GLU A 554 16.26 -11.85 27.29
N TYR A 555 16.37 -12.16 28.59
CA TYR A 555 15.19 -12.41 29.42
C TYR A 555 14.47 -11.09 29.79
N ARG A 556 13.14 -11.10 29.74
CA ARG A 556 12.28 -10.07 30.33
C ARG A 556 11.61 -10.59 31.59
N SER A 557 11.71 -9.84 32.68
CA SER A 557 11.22 -10.23 34.00
C SER A 557 9.96 -9.47 34.38
N ILE A 558 8.90 -10.19 34.76
CA ILE A 558 7.65 -9.63 35.24
C ILE A 558 7.29 -10.28 36.58
N SER A 559 7.07 -9.44 37.60
CA SER A 559 6.71 -9.90 38.94
C SER A 559 5.23 -9.68 39.21
N LEU A 560 4.53 -10.72 39.66
CA LEU A 560 3.16 -10.65 40.13
C LEU A 560 3.12 -10.73 41.65
N PRO A 561 2.28 -9.91 42.31
CA PRO A 561 2.10 -10.04 43.74
C PRO A 561 1.51 -11.41 44.09
N TYR A 562 2.03 -12.03 45.12
CA TYR A 562 1.39 -13.19 45.72
C TYR A 562 -0.01 -12.79 46.20
N PRO A 563 -1.04 -13.64 46.00
CA PRO A 563 -2.35 -13.37 46.58
C PRO A 563 -2.19 -13.13 48.09
N ALA A 564 -2.77 -12.05 48.60
CA ALA A 564 -2.64 -11.67 50.00
C ALA A 564 -3.14 -12.81 50.89
N ASN A 565 -2.23 -13.50 51.58
CA ASN A 565 -2.57 -14.62 52.44
C ASN A 565 -3.70 -14.23 53.41
N GLU A 566 -4.83 -14.92 53.33
CA GLU A 566 -5.81 -14.89 54.41
C GLU A 566 -5.21 -15.60 55.62
N TYR A 567 -5.27 -14.95 56.78
CA TYR A 567 -4.81 -15.53 58.03
C TYR A 567 -5.84 -15.29 59.13
N SER A 568 -5.87 -16.19 60.09
CA SER A 568 -6.63 -16.05 61.33
C SER A 568 -5.71 -16.16 62.54
N VAL A 569 -6.08 -15.48 63.63
CA VAL A 569 -5.33 -15.45 64.89
C VAL A 569 -6.26 -15.90 66.02
N TYR A 570 -5.83 -16.90 66.80
CA TYR A 570 -6.61 -17.40 67.94
C TYR A 570 -5.70 -17.95 69.06
N PRO A 571 -6.15 -17.93 70.32
CA PRO A 571 -7.36 -17.27 70.79
C PRO A 571 -7.21 -15.73 70.75
N ASN A 572 -8.33 -15.04 70.62
CA ASN A 572 -8.42 -13.59 70.78
C ASN A 572 -9.77 -13.28 71.44
N PRO A 573 -9.83 -12.98 72.75
CA PRO A 573 -8.70 -12.56 73.62
C PRO A 573 -7.66 -13.65 73.93
N ALA A 574 -6.40 -13.24 74.16
CA ALA A 574 -5.25 -14.10 74.47
C ALA A 574 -4.63 -13.77 75.83
N THR A 575 -3.83 -14.70 76.37
CA THR A 575 -3.08 -14.50 77.62
C THR A 575 -1.57 -14.55 77.37
N ASN A 576 -1.02 -15.74 77.11
CA ASN A 576 0.43 -15.96 76.96
C ASN A 576 0.85 -16.51 75.58
N LYS A 577 -0.10 -16.89 74.73
CA LYS A 577 0.18 -17.40 73.39
C LYS A 577 -0.96 -17.14 72.41
N ILE A 578 -0.62 -17.03 71.14
CA ILE A 578 -1.55 -17.03 70.01
C ILE A 578 -1.08 -18.05 68.96
N THR A 579 -2.00 -18.49 68.12
CA THR A 579 -1.74 -19.32 66.95
C THR A 579 -2.18 -18.56 65.72
N ILE A 580 -1.29 -18.48 64.74
CA ILE A 580 -1.57 -17.87 63.44
C ILE A 580 -1.75 -19.00 62.43
N ASN A 581 -2.95 -19.11 61.87
CA ASN A 581 -3.24 -19.99 60.74
C ASN A 581 -3.23 -19.18 59.46
N GLY A 582 -2.36 -19.53 58.50
CA GLY A 582 -2.21 -18.89 57.20
C GLY A 582 -1.44 -19.79 56.23
N ASN A 583 -0.99 -19.26 55.09
CA ASN A 583 -0.15 -20.00 54.14
C ASN A 583 1.16 -19.22 53.86
N PHE A 584 2.07 -19.19 54.83
CA PHE A 584 3.31 -18.41 54.74
C PHE A 584 4.43 -19.21 54.06
N VAL A 585 4.28 -19.41 52.73
CA VAL A 585 5.25 -20.11 51.87
C VAL A 585 6.60 -19.36 51.80
N ILE A 586 6.55 -18.03 51.85
CA ILE A 586 7.72 -17.16 51.96
C ILE A 586 7.77 -16.59 53.38
N PRO A 587 8.94 -16.57 54.05
CA PRO A 587 9.10 -15.97 55.37
C PRO A 587 8.49 -14.55 55.42
N THR A 588 7.41 -14.40 56.19
CA THR A 588 6.65 -13.14 56.27
C THR A 588 6.81 -12.53 57.66
N THR A 589 7.10 -11.24 57.75
CA THR A 589 7.32 -10.59 59.04
C THR A 589 6.01 -10.37 59.79
N PHE A 590 5.91 -10.97 60.97
CA PHE A 590 4.93 -10.68 62.00
C PHE A 590 5.45 -9.57 62.92
N LYS A 591 4.60 -8.59 63.21
CA LYS A 591 4.86 -7.55 64.22
C LYS A 591 3.70 -7.45 65.18
N LEU A 592 4.00 -7.40 66.48
CA LEU A 592 3.07 -7.04 67.54
C LEU A 592 3.45 -5.65 68.05
N SER A 593 2.50 -4.74 68.16
CA SER A 593 2.69 -3.42 68.76
C SER A 593 1.58 -3.08 69.74
N ASP A 594 1.84 -2.14 70.66
CA ASP A 594 0.76 -1.51 71.42
C ASP A 594 -0.06 -0.54 70.55
N ILE A 595 -1.11 0.05 71.13
CA ILE A 595 -1.96 1.03 70.45
C ILE A 595 -1.25 2.33 70.05
N SER A 596 -0.09 2.63 70.65
CA SER A 596 0.74 3.79 70.28
C SER A 596 1.65 3.49 69.08
N GLY A 597 1.69 2.24 68.62
CA GLY A 597 2.56 1.78 67.53
C GLY A 597 3.95 1.35 67.99
N LYS A 598 4.22 1.31 69.31
CA LYS A 598 5.49 0.82 69.84
C LYS A 598 5.61 -0.68 69.58
N LEU A 599 6.69 -1.08 68.89
CA LEU A 599 6.99 -2.47 68.59
C LEU A 599 7.29 -3.26 69.88
N ILE A 600 6.61 -4.39 70.06
CA ILE A 600 6.72 -5.28 71.22
C ILE A 600 7.43 -6.58 70.84
N LEU A 601 7.00 -7.20 69.73
CA LEU A 601 7.53 -8.46 69.25
C LEU A 601 7.61 -8.44 67.72
N GLN A 602 8.69 -8.99 67.17
CA GLN A 602 8.85 -9.19 65.73
C GLN A 602 9.41 -10.58 65.47
N GLN A 603 8.81 -11.32 64.54
CA GLN A 603 9.22 -12.67 64.16
C GLN A 603 8.97 -12.94 62.68
N GLN A 604 9.72 -13.85 62.07
CA GLN A 604 9.40 -14.36 60.73
C GLN A 604 8.46 -15.56 60.83
N LEU A 605 7.37 -15.51 60.07
CA LEU A 605 6.39 -16.57 59.93
C LEU A 605 6.75 -17.44 58.73
N SER A 606 6.88 -18.74 58.95
CA SER A 606 7.07 -19.75 57.90
C SER A 606 6.22 -20.97 58.22
N GLY A 607 5.45 -21.45 57.25
CA GLY A 607 4.53 -22.58 57.40
C GLY A 607 3.06 -22.16 57.60
N ASN A 608 2.22 -23.12 57.99
CA ASN A 608 0.76 -22.96 57.93
C ASN A 608 0.09 -22.67 59.28
N THR A 609 0.61 -23.24 60.36
CA THR A 609 0.08 -23.07 61.72
C THR A 609 1.25 -22.76 62.65
N ILE A 610 1.32 -21.51 63.10
CA ILE A 610 2.50 -20.99 63.78
C ILE A 610 2.10 -20.53 65.18
N PRO A 611 2.54 -21.24 66.24
CA PRO A 611 2.37 -20.77 67.60
C PRO A 611 3.35 -19.64 67.91
N ILE A 612 2.85 -18.55 68.49
CA ILE A 612 3.63 -17.41 68.95
C ILE A 612 3.45 -17.27 70.46
N ALA A 613 4.55 -17.37 71.20
CA ALA A 613 4.58 -17.04 72.62
C ALA A 613 4.57 -15.51 72.78
N LEU A 614 3.63 -15.00 73.57
CA LEU A 614 3.55 -13.58 73.86
C LEU A 614 4.44 -13.25 75.07
N PRO A 615 5.11 -12.10 75.08
CA PRO A 615 5.78 -11.62 76.29
C PRO A 615 4.74 -11.31 77.38
N VAL A 616 5.19 -11.00 78.59
CA VAL A 616 4.28 -10.52 79.65
C VAL A 616 3.71 -9.17 79.22
N LEU A 617 2.40 -9.14 78.95
CA LEU A 617 1.67 -7.97 78.47
C LEU A 617 0.63 -7.54 79.50
N SER A 618 0.48 -6.24 79.69
CA SER A 618 -0.62 -5.70 80.50
C SER A 618 -1.96 -5.91 79.76
N PRO A 619 -3.07 -6.15 80.48
CA PRO A 619 -4.40 -6.28 79.88
C PRO A 619 -4.73 -5.05 79.02
N GLY A 620 -5.20 -5.27 77.79
CA GLY A 620 -5.39 -4.18 76.84
C GLY A 620 -5.48 -4.61 75.38
N ILE A 621 -5.47 -3.62 74.48
CA ILE A 621 -5.54 -3.84 73.02
C ILE A 621 -4.14 -3.72 72.41
N TYR A 622 -3.82 -4.63 71.51
CA TYR A 622 -2.59 -4.67 70.74
C TYR A 622 -2.90 -4.85 69.26
N LEU A 623 -1.94 -4.53 68.39
CA LEU A 623 -2.06 -4.65 66.94
C LEU A 623 -1.07 -5.68 66.42
N ILE A 624 -1.59 -6.67 65.69
CA ILE A 624 -0.81 -7.63 64.92
C ILE A 624 -0.75 -7.14 63.48
N ARG A 625 0.45 -7.02 62.92
CA ARG A 625 0.66 -6.73 61.50
C ARG A 625 1.42 -7.87 60.83
N ILE A 626 0.85 -8.40 59.74
CA ILE A 626 1.46 -9.42 58.89
C ILE A 626 1.29 -8.96 57.43
N GLY A 627 2.39 -8.58 56.79
CA GLY A 627 2.36 -7.88 55.50
C GLY A 627 1.63 -6.53 55.59
N GLU A 628 0.69 -6.30 54.67
CA GLU A 628 -0.15 -5.08 54.61
C GLU A 628 -1.38 -5.14 55.54
N LYS A 629 -1.68 -6.29 56.15
CA LYS A 629 -2.87 -6.45 57.00
C LYS A 629 -2.54 -6.21 58.47
N THR A 630 -3.43 -5.50 59.15
CA THR A 630 -3.39 -5.25 60.60
C THR A 630 -4.65 -5.82 61.25
N GLN A 631 -4.50 -6.57 62.34
CA GLN A 631 -5.58 -7.16 63.11
C GLN A 631 -5.45 -6.80 64.59
N LYS A 632 -6.59 -6.56 65.24
CA LYS A 632 -6.67 -6.30 66.69
C LYS A 632 -6.46 -7.58 67.50
N LEU A 633 -5.61 -7.54 68.52
CA LEU A 633 -5.45 -8.56 69.56
C LEU A 633 -5.87 -7.99 70.92
N ILE A 634 -6.64 -8.74 71.70
CA ILE A 634 -7.05 -8.37 73.06
C ILE A 634 -6.26 -9.25 74.05
N ILE A 635 -5.63 -8.65 75.04
CA ILE A 635 -4.97 -9.36 76.16
C ILE A 635 -5.80 -9.20 77.43
N HIS A 636 -6.06 -10.32 78.11
CA HIS A 636 -6.75 -10.39 79.40
C HIS A 636 -5.78 -10.39 80.58
#